data_AF-A0A485KXU2-F1
#
_entry.id   AF-A0A485KXU2-F1
#
_cell.length_a   1.000
_cell.length_b   1.000
_cell.length_c   1.000
_cell.angle_alpha   90.00
_cell.angle_beta   90.00
_cell.angle_gamma   90.00
#
_symmetry.space_group_name_H-M   'P 1'
#
loop_
_entity.id
_entity.type
_entity.pdbx_description
1 polymer ?
#
loop_
_entity_poly.entity_id
_entity_poly.type
_entity_poly.pdbx_seq_one_letter_code
_entity_poly.pdbx_strand_id
1 'polypeptide(L)'
;MQRDEEQEALLSEATTSVRQSAFYMKRAMDSGVSEADIAAVLKHAADFLRELRTSLLSPKNYYELYMLVVQELRELSGYVDTLRTTVNMRTLYEQVQQSGNIVPRLYLLVAVGTVYMTHDPSLTKDILKDLVEMVKGVQHAQRGLFLRHYLVVSVKEHLNTVSVDDAVPFLLQNWDETIMLWIRMQHQTNIKDKKQREKERQELKILVGTSLVRLSQLDGVTGELYKADLLPKVLDIVTKSKDKIAQVYLTDCIIQVFPDDYHLDTIHLFLNAMKTLHPHVDISEPVLGLLHRLTKYHAATPNHAFPPQDTLFDTLLDCVTTAIAEREADVPSASLLQLYVGVLDFLLACFQNPLLYVSRTAAAATAFLVRVKMRSDAVIEAGERLAQVPLDALGTAVVDDDALNVNVNTMLQWLPLVNRKKVALRFCTSLVKRQAPLTDPATVNKVFTLLLPLIRDDVDATELAVASRATVEKEQHALAKLTNLMVHPNPATQFQMYCHARRLLGQGGLVRIRYTLVPLLFLSLQLTHRVFQAAAAGAVAGDDVSARAILQFVHEMATAMASKVDAVESPVPVNVFLQCALTADRCQLEGIAYEFFTQAFVVYEDQLSQSVQQAAALELMLGALCHMRHMSQANYETLATKLTQYAAKMLKKKDQSGLVAGCAHLFWRKSEGVGHGVRVLECLQRALKIADTVGASSPVGLFVDILDEYLYYFLGRTPEVTKQYVVGLIALIKEHLENMEPGAERSEVEAHYRNTLKYIETVEF
;
A
#
# COMPACT_ATOMS: atom_id res chain seq x y z
N MET A 1 -28.94 -1.28 -34.98
CA MET A 1 -30.31 -0.89 -35.34
C MET A 1 -30.89 -1.79 -36.41
N GLN A 2 -30.65 -1.60 -37.73
CA GLN A 2 -31.28 -2.48 -38.75
C GLN A 2 -30.98 -3.98 -38.58
N ARG A 3 -29.71 -4.36 -38.32
CA ARG A 3 -29.34 -5.76 -38.08
C ARG A 3 -29.92 -6.33 -36.77
N ASP A 4 -30.14 -5.48 -35.77
CA ASP A 4 -30.69 -5.94 -34.47
C ASP A 4 -32.20 -6.16 -34.59
N GLU A 5 -32.90 -5.26 -35.30
CA GLU A 5 -34.34 -5.39 -35.63
C GLU A 5 -34.63 -6.62 -36.48
N GLU A 6 -33.79 -6.92 -37.48
CA GLU A 6 -33.88 -8.15 -38.28
C GLU A 6 -33.68 -9.41 -37.42
N GLN A 7 -32.70 -9.38 -36.50
CA GLN A 7 -32.41 -10.49 -35.60
C GLN A 7 -33.54 -10.73 -34.59
N GLU A 8 -34.22 -9.67 -34.15
CA GLU A 8 -35.37 -9.72 -33.26
C GLU A 8 -36.62 -10.26 -33.98
N ALA A 9 -36.85 -9.84 -35.24
CA ALA A 9 -37.91 -10.38 -36.07
C ALA A 9 -37.75 -11.89 -36.31
N LEU A 10 -36.55 -12.34 -36.69
CA LEU A 10 -36.24 -13.76 -36.90
C LEU A 10 -36.41 -14.58 -35.61
N LEU A 11 -36.04 -14.02 -34.46
CA LEU A 11 -36.23 -14.68 -33.16
C LEU A 11 -37.72 -14.76 -32.79
N SER A 12 -38.49 -13.71 -33.02
CA SER A 12 -39.93 -13.67 -32.76
C SER A 12 -40.69 -14.70 -33.59
N GLU A 13 -40.34 -14.84 -34.87
CA GLU A 13 -40.92 -15.86 -35.76
C GLU A 13 -40.61 -17.27 -35.26
N ALA A 14 -39.32 -17.56 -34.99
CA ALA A 14 -38.88 -18.88 -34.51
C ALA A 14 -39.52 -19.24 -33.16
N THR A 15 -39.54 -18.31 -32.20
CA THR A 15 -40.15 -18.53 -30.88
C THR A 15 -41.66 -18.73 -30.96
N THR A 16 -42.35 -18.04 -31.88
CA THR A 16 -43.79 -18.25 -32.14
C THR A 16 -44.04 -19.64 -32.72
N SER A 17 -43.23 -20.08 -33.69
CA SER A 17 -43.28 -21.44 -34.25
C SER A 17 -43.07 -22.52 -33.18
N VAL A 18 -42.08 -22.33 -32.30
CA VAL A 18 -41.81 -23.24 -31.17
C VAL A 18 -43.01 -23.31 -30.23
N ARG A 19 -43.57 -22.16 -29.81
CA ARG A 19 -44.73 -22.12 -28.90
C ARG A 19 -45.97 -22.79 -29.50
N GLN A 20 -46.24 -22.57 -30.79
CA GLN A 20 -47.36 -23.21 -31.48
C GLN A 20 -47.20 -24.74 -31.53
N SER A 21 -46.03 -25.21 -31.94
CA SER A 21 -45.73 -26.64 -32.02
C SER A 21 -45.72 -27.30 -30.64
N ALA A 22 -45.19 -26.62 -29.62
CA ALA A 22 -45.23 -27.07 -28.24
C ALA A 22 -46.65 -27.15 -27.67
N PHE A 23 -47.54 -26.21 -28.02
CA PHE A 23 -48.95 -26.28 -27.65
C PHE A 23 -49.63 -27.54 -28.22
N TYR A 24 -49.38 -27.87 -29.50
CA TYR A 24 -49.89 -29.10 -30.09
C TYR A 24 -49.27 -30.35 -29.47
N MET A 25 -47.99 -30.32 -29.10
CA MET A 25 -47.35 -31.40 -28.33
C MET A 25 -48.08 -31.62 -27.01
N LYS A 26 -48.31 -30.58 -26.20
CA LYS A 26 -49.00 -30.69 -24.90
C LYS A 26 -50.41 -31.23 -25.03
N ARG A 27 -51.15 -30.73 -26.02
CA ARG A 27 -52.48 -31.25 -26.33
C ARG A 27 -52.47 -32.72 -26.74
N ALA A 28 -51.44 -33.17 -27.45
CA ALA A 28 -51.27 -34.58 -27.83
C ALA A 28 -50.86 -35.46 -26.62
N MET A 29 -50.14 -34.89 -25.64
CA MET A 29 -49.84 -35.57 -24.37
C MET A 29 -51.10 -35.83 -23.54
N ASP A 30 -52.09 -34.92 -23.59
CA ASP A 30 -53.37 -35.06 -22.88
C ASP A 30 -54.31 -36.12 -23.51
N SER A 31 -54.18 -36.41 -24.81
CA SER A 31 -55.08 -37.32 -25.53
C SER A 31 -54.93 -38.80 -25.21
N GLY A 32 -53.82 -39.23 -24.60
CA GLY A 32 -53.63 -40.62 -24.16
C GLY A 32 -52.21 -41.17 -24.30
N VAL A 33 -52.11 -42.50 -24.19
CA VAL A 33 -50.85 -43.27 -24.13
C VAL A 33 -50.76 -44.29 -25.30
N SER A 34 -51.60 -44.17 -26.34
CA SER A 34 -51.52 -45.09 -27.47
C SER A 34 -50.25 -44.85 -28.30
N GLU A 35 -49.77 -45.87 -29.03
CA GLU A 35 -48.59 -45.72 -29.90
C GLU A 35 -48.77 -44.61 -30.95
N ALA A 36 -50.00 -44.38 -31.41
CA ALA A 36 -50.33 -43.30 -32.35
C ALA A 36 -50.23 -41.92 -31.70
N ASP A 37 -50.63 -41.79 -30.44
CA ASP A 37 -50.55 -40.53 -29.68
C ASP A 37 -49.08 -40.20 -29.37
N ILE A 38 -48.28 -41.18 -28.96
CA ILE A 38 -46.85 -41.00 -28.71
C ILE A 38 -46.12 -40.59 -30.00
N ALA A 39 -46.46 -41.21 -31.14
CA ALA A 39 -45.92 -40.80 -32.43
C ALA A 39 -46.31 -39.36 -32.81
N ALA A 40 -47.53 -38.93 -32.47
CA ALA A 40 -47.97 -37.55 -32.68
C ALA A 40 -47.22 -36.55 -31.77
N VAL A 41 -47.02 -36.89 -30.50
CA VAL A 41 -46.21 -36.10 -29.55
C VAL A 41 -44.79 -35.93 -30.06
N LEU A 42 -44.13 -37.03 -30.46
CA LEU A 42 -42.76 -37.00 -30.99
C LEU A 42 -42.66 -36.23 -32.30
N LYS A 43 -43.69 -36.26 -33.14
CA LYS A 43 -43.75 -35.47 -34.38
C LYS A 43 -43.79 -33.98 -34.08
N HIS A 44 -44.69 -33.52 -33.20
CA HIS A 44 -44.76 -32.12 -32.79
C HIS A 44 -43.50 -31.65 -32.05
N ALA A 45 -42.87 -32.55 -31.28
CA ALA A 45 -41.58 -32.28 -30.68
C ALA A 45 -40.47 -32.10 -31.73
N ALA A 46 -40.44 -32.96 -32.75
CA ALA A 46 -39.50 -32.83 -33.86
C ALA A 46 -39.73 -31.55 -34.68
N ASP A 47 -40.98 -31.08 -34.78
CA ASP A 47 -41.35 -29.85 -35.49
C ASP A 47 -40.78 -28.60 -34.79
N PHE A 48 -40.94 -28.44 -33.47
CA PHE A 48 -40.31 -27.28 -32.80
C PHE A 48 -38.77 -27.40 -32.74
N LEU A 49 -38.22 -28.61 -32.63
CA LEU A 49 -36.77 -28.82 -32.67
C LEU A 49 -36.16 -28.49 -34.04
N ARG A 50 -36.98 -28.46 -35.10
CA ARG A 50 -36.55 -28.05 -36.43
C ARG A 50 -36.08 -26.61 -36.46
N GLU A 51 -36.63 -25.74 -35.59
CA GLU A 51 -36.23 -24.33 -35.50
C GLU A 51 -34.78 -24.15 -35.05
N LEU A 52 -34.24 -25.09 -34.24
CA LEU A 52 -32.81 -25.12 -33.87
C LEU A 52 -31.88 -25.44 -35.05
N ARG A 53 -32.40 -25.71 -36.25
CA ARG A 53 -31.60 -25.87 -37.47
C ARG A 53 -31.30 -24.54 -38.16
N THR A 54 -31.74 -23.41 -37.63
CA THR A 54 -31.37 -22.11 -38.18
C THR A 54 -29.87 -21.84 -38.01
N SER A 55 -29.29 -21.11 -38.99
CA SER A 55 -27.95 -20.49 -38.89
C SER A 55 -28.03 -18.98 -39.01
N LEU A 56 -29.24 -18.42 -39.02
CA LEU A 56 -29.47 -16.98 -39.23
C LEU A 56 -29.39 -16.20 -37.91
N LEU A 57 -29.63 -16.87 -36.78
CA LEU A 57 -29.61 -16.25 -35.46
C LEU A 57 -28.18 -16.09 -34.92
N SER A 58 -27.92 -14.92 -34.35
CA SER A 58 -26.73 -14.67 -33.53
C SER A 58 -26.66 -15.64 -32.34
N PRO A 59 -25.47 -15.90 -31.79
CA PRO A 59 -25.31 -16.78 -30.61
C PRO A 59 -26.21 -16.43 -29.43
N LYS A 60 -26.39 -15.13 -29.15
CA LYS A 60 -27.26 -14.64 -28.08
C LYS A 60 -28.74 -14.98 -28.32
N ASN A 61 -29.26 -14.68 -29.51
CA ASN A 61 -30.66 -14.96 -29.83
C ASN A 61 -30.91 -16.47 -29.97
N TYR A 62 -29.92 -17.22 -30.47
CA TYR A 62 -29.97 -18.67 -30.48
C TYR A 62 -29.97 -19.24 -29.06
N TYR A 63 -29.23 -18.67 -28.12
CA TYR A 63 -29.27 -19.06 -26.71
C TYR A 63 -30.68 -18.88 -26.12
N GLU A 64 -31.36 -17.77 -26.43
CA GLU A 64 -32.74 -17.52 -25.99
C GLU A 64 -33.72 -18.54 -26.56
N LEU A 65 -33.64 -18.82 -27.87
CA LEU A 65 -34.43 -19.87 -28.51
C LEU A 65 -34.13 -21.25 -27.91
N TYR A 66 -32.86 -21.55 -27.66
CA TYR A 66 -32.42 -22.79 -27.02
C TYR A 66 -33.03 -22.95 -25.62
N MET A 67 -33.04 -21.91 -24.79
CA MET A 67 -33.63 -21.97 -23.45
C MET A 67 -35.13 -22.28 -23.49
N LEU A 68 -35.87 -21.67 -24.43
CA LEU A 68 -37.28 -21.98 -24.64
C LEU A 68 -37.47 -23.44 -25.04
N VAL A 69 -36.68 -23.93 -26.01
CA VAL A 69 -36.77 -25.33 -26.48
C VAL A 69 -36.42 -26.32 -25.38
N VAL A 70 -35.41 -26.04 -24.56
CA VAL A 70 -35.03 -26.90 -23.42
C VAL A 70 -36.14 -26.96 -22.37
N GLN A 71 -36.86 -25.86 -22.13
CA GLN A 71 -38.03 -25.86 -21.25
C GLN A 71 -39.12 -26.80 -21.77
N GLU A 72 -39.45 -26.73 -23.05
CA GLU A 72 -40.45 -27.62 -23.67
C GLU A 72 -40.00 -29.09 -23.69
N LEU A 73 -38.70 -29.35 -23.90
CA LEU A 73 -38.13 -30.70 -23.79
C LEU A 73 -38.21 -31.29 -22.38
N ARG A 74 -38.19 -30.46 -21.32
CA ARG A 74 -38.40 -30.95 -19.95
C ARG A 74 -39.82 -31.44 -19.74
N GLU A 75 -40.81 -30.76 -20.29
CA GLU A 75 -42.20 -31.23 -20.25
C GLU A 75 -42.36 -32.55 -21.00
N LEU A 76 -41.74 -32.67 -22.19
CA LEU A 76 -41.68 -33.93 -22.93
C LEU A 76 -41.02 -35.04 -22.11
N SER A 77 -39.90 -34.76 -21.44
CA SER A 77 -39.20 -35.75 -20.61
C SER A 77 -40.07 -36.20 -19.44
N GLY A 78 -40.81 -35.28 -18.83
CA GLY A 78 -41.78 -35.59 -17.77
C GLY A 78 -42.93 -36.48 -18.27
N TYR A 79 -43.47 -36.22 -19.46
CA TYR A 79 -44.46 -37.11 -20.08
C TYR A 79 -43.88 -38.50 -20.38
N VAL A 80 -42.68 -38.58 -20.96
CA VAL A 80 -42.03 -39.88 -21.25
C VAL A 80 -41.80 -40.69 -19.96
N ASP A 81 -41.49 -40.03 -18.83
CA ASP A 81 -41.39 -40.70 -17.53
C ASP A 81 -42.74 -41.28 -17.05
N THR A 82 -43.87 -40.65 -17.38
CA THR A 82 -45.20 -41.23 -17.08
C THR A 82 -45.51 -42.48 -17.90
N LEU A 83 -44.90 -42.64 -19.08
CA LEU A 83 -45.08 -43.80 -19.96
C LEU A 83 -44.35 -45.07 -19.47
N ARG A 84 -43.63 -44.98 -18.33
CA ARG A 84 -42.81 -46.06 -17.74
C ARG A 84 -43.47 -47.43 -17.62
N THR A 85 -44.79 -47.48 -17.37
CA THR A 85 -45.51 -48.76 -17.16
C THR A 85 -46.13 -49.33 -18.43
N THR A 86 -46.23 -48.53 -19.49
CA THR A 86 -47.06 -48.83 -20.67
C THR A 86 -46.25 -49.13 -21.91
N VAL A 87 -45.02 -48.60 -22.02
CA VAL A 87 -44.21 -48.70 -23.24
C VAL A 87 -42.80 -49.17 -22.91
N ASN A 88 -42.24 -50.03 -23.78
CA ASN A 88 -40.86 -50.43 -23.67
C ASN A 88 -39.91 -49.27 -24.05
N MET A 89 -39.09 -48.82 -23.11
CA MET A 89 -38.18 -47.69 -23.32
C MET A 89 -37.15 -47.95 -24.43
N ARG A 90 -36.78 -49.21 -24.67
CA ARG A 90 -35.87 -49.57 -25.78
C ARG A 90 -36.50 -49.26 -27.14
N THR A 91 -37.76 -49.63 -27.34
CA THR A 91 -38.45 -49.38 -28.62
C THR A 91 -38.66 -47.88 -28.82
N LEU A 92 -38.91 -47.12 -27.74
CA LEU A 92 -39.01 -45.67 -27.81
C LEU A 92 -37.65 -45.01 -28.16
N TYR A 93 -36.55 -45.51 -27.58
CA TYR A 93 -35.19 -45.04 -27.88
C TYR A 93 -34.80 -45.32 -29.34
N GLU A 94 -35.26 -46.41 -29.94
CA GLU A 94 -35.09 -46.69 -31.38
C GLU A 94 -36.05 -45.86 -32.25
N GLN A 95 -37.30 -45.64 -31.80
CA GLN A 95 -38.31 -44.88 -32.53
C GLN A 95 -37.88 -43.42 -32.74
N VAL A 96 -37.32 -42.76 -31.72
CA VAL A 96 -36.83 -41.37 -31.87
C VAL A 96 -35.69 -41.25 -32.89
N GLN A 97 -34.94 -42.32 -33.16
CA GLN A 97 -33.87 -42.33 -34.17
C GLN A 97 -34.40 -42.29 -35.61
N GLN A 98 -35.67 -42.62 -35.82
CA GLN A 98 -36.32 -42.58 -37.14
C GLN A 98 -36.58 -41.15 -37.64
N SER A 99 -36.38 -40.13 -36.78
CA SER A 99 -36.47 -38.74 -37.19
C SER A 99 -35.40 -38.42 -38.25
N GLY A 100 -35.85 -38.01 -39.44
CA GLY A 100 -34.97 -37.82 -40.60
C GLY A 100 -33.93 -36.68 -40.45
N ASN A 101 -34.19 -35.70 -39.58
CA ASN A 101 -33.28 -34.58 -39.34
C ASN A 101 -32.41 -34.85 -38.09
N ILE A 102 -31.08 -34.72 -38.24
CA ILE A 102 -30.12 -35.05 -37.19
C ILE A 102 -30.27 -34.23 -35.90
N VAL A 103 -30.57 -32.93 -35.99
CA VAL A 103 -30.69 -32.05 -34.81
C VAL A 103 -31.89 -32.47 -33.95
N PRO A 104 -33.15 -32.48 -34.47
CA PRO A 104 -34.29 -33.02 -33.73
C PRO A 104 -34.06 -34.42 -33.18
N ARG A 105 -33.50 -35.32 -34.01
CA ARG A 105 -33.20 -36.70 -33.62
C ARG A 105 -32.37 -36.77 -32.36
N LEU A 106 -31.25 -36.04 -32.30
CA LEU A 106 -30.32 -36.13 -31.18
C LEU A 106 -30.85 -35.46 -29.90
N TYR A 107 -31.63 -34.36 -30.01
CA TYR A 107 -32.28 -33.78 -28.83
C TYR A 107 -33.33 -34.73 -28.24
N LEU A 108 -34.15 -35.36 -29.09
CA LEU A 108 -35.10 -36.40 -28.65
C LEU A 108 -34.38 -37.63 -28.08
N LEU A 109 -33.28 -38.05 -28.72
CA LEU A 109 -32.47 -39.17 -28.25
C LEU A 109 -31.88 -38.91 -26.87
N VAL A 110 -31.39 -37.70 -26.60
CA VAL A 110 -30.90 -37.31 -25.27
C VAL A 110 -32.05 -37.26 -24.26
N ALA A 111 -33.20 -36.66 -24.61
CA ALA A 111 -34.35 -36.57 -23.72
C ALA A 111 -34.87 -37.98 -23.34
N VAL A 112 -35.15 -38.84 -24.31
CA VAL A 112 -35.59 -40.23 -24.07
C VAL A 112 -34.49 -41.05 -23.40
N GLY A 113 -33.23 -40.87 -23.81
CA GLY A 113 -32.08 -41.53 -23.20
C GLY A 113 -31.95 -41.22 -21.71
N THR A 114 -32.19 -39.98 -21.29
CA THR A 114 -32.14 -39.60 -19.87
C THR A 114 -33.21 -40.30 -19.04
N VAL A 115 -34.44 -40.41 -19.57
CA VAL A 115 -35.51 -41.18 -18.91
C VAL A 115 -35.18 -42.67 -18.90
N TYR A 116 -34.58 -43.19 -19.99
CA TYR A 116 -34.19 -44.59 -20.06
C TYR A 116 -33.12 -44.95 -19.01
N MET A 117 -32.15 -44.06 -18.78
CA MET A 117 -31.14 -44.23 -17.72
C MET A 117 -31.74 -44.18 -16.31
N THR A 118 -32.79 -43.37 -16.10
CA THR A 118 -33.52 -43.35 -14.80
C THR A 118 -34.24 -44.68 -14.55
N HIS A 119 -34.77 -45.31 -15.60
CA HIS A 119 -35.51 -46.56 -15.50
C HIS A 119 -34.58 -47.78 -15.32
N ASP A 120 -33.49 -47.85 -16.07
CA ASP A 120 -32.53 -48.96 -16.00
C ASP A 120 -31.10 -48.43 -15.76
N PRO A 121 -30.70 -48.32 -14.47
CA PRO A 121 -29.35 -47.87 -14.11
C PRO A 121 -28.24 -48.75 -14.69
N SER A 122 -28.52 -50.04 -14.95
CA SER A 122 -27.49 -50.96 -15.47
C SER A 122 -27.03 -50.61 -16.89
N LEU A 123 -27.91 -49.98 -17.68
CA LEU A 123 -27.64 -49.56 -19.05
C LEU A 123 -27.08 -48.14 -19.16
N THR A 124 -26.96 -47.42 -18.04
CA THR A 124 -26.54 -46.01 -18.04
C THR A 124 -25.17 -45.83 -18.69
N LYS A 125 -24.22 -46.74 -18.42
CA LYS A 125 -22.89 -46.72 -19.04
C LYS A 125 -22.96 -46.81 -20.58
N ASP A 126 -23.73 -47.76 -21.09
CA ASP A 126 -23.82 -48.00 -22.54
C ASP A 126 -24.56 -46.86 -23.24
N ILE A 127 -25.62 -46.32 -22.62
CA ILE A 127 -26.37 -45.18 -23.14
C ILE A 127 -25.49 -43.91 -23.16
N LEU A 128 -24.73 -43.62 -22.10
CA LEU A 128 -23.82 -42.48 -22.08
C LEU A 128 -22.77 -42.58 -23.19
N LYS A 129 -22.19 -43.77 -23.39
CA LYS A 129 -21.22 -44.02 -24.45
C LYS A 129 -21.84 -43.88 -25.84
N ASP A 130 -23.05 -44.37 -26.04
CA ASP A 130 -23.79 -44.20 -27.30
C ASP A 130 -24.10 -42.72 -27.56
N LEU A 131 -24.66 -42.00 -26.58
CA LEU A 131 -25.03 -40.59 -26.73
C LEU A 131 -23.83 -39.71 -27.06
N VAL A 132 -22.67 -39.88 -26.41
CA VAL A 132 -21.49 -39.06 -26.70
C VAL A 132 -20.92 -39.32 -28.10
N GLU A 133 -21.00 -40.57 -28.58
CA GLU A 133 -20.59 -40.96 -29.92
C GLU A 133 -21.58 -40.42 -30.98
N MET A 134 -22.89 -40.55 -30.74
CA MET A 134 -23.93 -40.11 -31.67
C MET A 134 -23.98 -38.59 -31.83
N VAL A 135 -23.72 -37.84 -30.75
CA VAL A 135 -23.66 -36.37 -30.78
C VAL A 135 -22.49 -35.85 -31.62
N LYS A 136 -21.44 -36.66 -31.89
CA LYS A 136 -20.38 -36.30 -32.86
C LYS A 136 -20.90 -36.07 -34.27
N GLY A 137 -22.10 -36.57 -34.61
CA GLY A 137 -22.71 -36.35 -35.91
C GLY A 137 -22.99 -34.86 -36.23
N VAL A 138 -23.07 -33.98 -35.22
CA VAL A 138 -23.32 -32.55 -35.41
C VAL A 138 -22.02 -31.75 -35.35
N GLN A 139 -21.43 -31.53 -36.53
CA GLN A 139 -20.16 -30.80 -36.69
C GLN A 139 -20.33 -29.28 -36.88
N HIS A 140 -21.58 -28.78 -36.96
CA HIS A 140 -21.82 -27.33 -37.01
C HIS A 140 -21.55 -26.71 -35.64
N ALA A 141 -20.62 -25.74 -35.57
CA ALA A 141 -20.10 -25.22 -34.29
C ALA A 141 -21.18 -24.77 -33.30
N GLN A 142 -22.03 -23.80 -33.66
CA GLN A 142 -23.07 -23.28 -32.77
C GLN A 142 -24.05 -24.37 -32.31
N ARG A 143 -24.71 -25.05 -33.25
CA ARG A 143 -25.69 -26.13 -32.96
C ARG A 143 -25.09 -27.27 -32.14
N GLY A 144 -23.87 -27.68 -32.47
CA GLY A 144 -23.15 -28.75 -31.77
C GLY A 144 -22.77 -28.34 -30.34
N LEU A 145 -22.34 -27.10 -30.12
CA LEU A 145 -22.07 -26.57 -28.77
C LEU A 145 -23.31 -26.63 -27.88
N PHE A 146 -24.46 -26.16 -28.39
CA PHE A 146 -25.71 -26.19 -27.64
C PHE A 146 -26.22 -27.61 -27.38
N LEU A 147 -26.09 -28.51 -28.36
CA LEU A 147 -26.48 -29.92 -28.20
C LEU A 147 -25.60 -30.65 -27.18
N ARG A 148 -24.28 -30.42 -27.21
CA ARG A 148 -23.34 -30.98 -26.23
C ARG A 148 -23.55 -30.38 -24.84
N HIS A 149 -23.86 -29.09 -24.76
CA HIS A 149 -24.25 -28.47 -23.50
C HIS A 149 -25.52 -29.10 -22.95
N TYR A 150 -26.55 -29.29 -23.78
CA TYR A 150 -27.78 -29.97 -23.38
C TYR A 150 -27.51 -31.39 -22.88
N LEU A 151 -26.68 -32.17 -23.58
CA LEU A 151 -26.27 -33.51 -23.13
C LEU A 151 -25.71 -33.46 -21.70
N VAL A 152 -24.70 -32.63 -21.44
CA VAL A 152 -24.04 -32.52 -20.13
C VAL A 152 -24.98 -32.03 -19.03
N VAL A 153 -25.94 -31.17 -19.36
CA VAL A 153 -26.94 -30.70 -18.39
C VAL A 153 -27.96 -31.78 -18.07
N SER A 154 -28.44 -32.50 -19.09
CA SER A 154 -29.49 -33.50 -18.94
C SER A 154 -29.01 -34.76 -18.23
N VAL A 155 -27.76 -35.18 -18.43
CA VAL A 155 -27.22 -36.39 -17.78
C VAL A 155 -26.66 -36.16 -16.38
N LYS A 156 -26.75 -34.92 -15.84
CA LYS A 156 -26.13 -34.53 -14.56
C LYS A 156 -26.41 -35.52 -13.44
N GLU A 157 -27.67 -35.92 -13.26
CA GLU A 157 -28.11 -36.75 -12.13
C GLU A 157 -27.66 -38.21 -12.29
N HIS A 158 -27.40 -38.64 -13.51
CA HIS A 158 -26.96 -40.00 -13.85
C HIS A 158 -25.44 -40.17 -13.81
N LEU A 159 -24.66 -39.09 -13.75
CA LEU A 159 -23.19 -39.20 -13.74
C LEU A 159 -22.67 -39.83 -12.44
N ASN A 160 -23.34 -39.59 -11.30
CA ASN A 160 -22.95 -40.16 -10.00
C ASN A 160 -23.46 -41.60 -9.80
N THR A 161 -24.29 -42.13 -10.70
CA THR A 161 -24.75 -43.53 -10.62
C THR A 161 -23.75 -44.49 -11.28
N VAL A 162 -22.82 -43.97 -12.09
CA VAL A 162 -21.80 -44.75 -12.81
C VAL A 162 -20.45 -44.60 -12.09
N SER A 163 -19.56 -45.56 -12.31
CA SER A 163 -18.17 -45.48 -11.84
C SER A 163 -17.47 -44.22 -12.38
N VAL A 164 -16.58 -43.65 -11.57
CA VAL A 164 -15.79 -42.47 -11.95
C VAL A 164 -14.94 -42.75 -13.21
N ASP A 165 -14.45 -43.98 -13.33
CA ASP A 165 -13.64 -44.46 -14.46
C ASP A 165 -14.40 -44.42 -15.79
N ASP A 166 -15.73 -44.47 -15.76
CA ASP A 166 -16.58 -44.36 -16.96
C ASP A 166 -17.10 -42.93 -17.16
N ALA A 167 -17.43 -42.22 -16.07
CA ALA A 167 -17.95 -40.85 -16.13
C ALA A 167 -16.90 -39.83 -16.60
N VAL A 168 -15.65 -39.97 -16.15
CA VAL A 168 -14.54 -39.05 -16.51
C VAL A 168 -14.23 -39.09 -18.01
N PRO A 169 -13.99 -40.27 -18.65
CA PRO A 169 -13.76 -40.32 -20.09
C PRO A 169 -14.92 -39.76 -20.92
N PHE A 170 -16.17 -40.03 -20.52
CA PHE A 170 -17.36 -39.45 -21.18
C PHE A 170 -17.32 -37.92 -21.15
N LEU A 171 -17.09 -37.32 -19.98
CA LEU A 171 -17.05 -35.86 -19.83
C LEU A 171 -15.86 -35.24 -20.56
N LEU A 172 -14.67 -35.85 -20.48
CA LEU A 172 -13.47 -35.36 -21.17
C LEU A 172 -13.63 -35.44 -22.69
N GLN A 173 -14.17 -36.54 -23.21
CA GLN A 173 -14.43 -36.71 -24.63
C GLN A 173 -15.44 -35.68 -25.14
N ASN A 174 -16.53 -35.45 -24.39
CA ASN A 174 -17.49 -34.43 -24.76
C ASN A 174 -16.87 -33.03 -24.69
N TRP A 175 -16.04 -32.76 -23.69
CA TRP A 175 -15.39 -31.47 -23.49
C TRP A 175 -14.37 -31.16 -24.59
N ASP A 176 -13.52 -32.11 -24.98
CA ASP A 176 -12.56 -31.95 -26.09
C ASP A 176 -13.27 -31.58 -27.40
N GLU A 177 -14.32 -32.32 -27.76
CA GLU A 177 -15.13 -32.02 -28.93
C GLU A 177 -15.85 -30.66 -28.82
N THR A 178 -16.31 -30.28 -27.63
CA THR A 178 -16.92 -28.96 -27.38
C THR A 178 -15.91 -27.84 -27.59
N ILE A 179 -14.67 -28.00 -27.11
CA ILE A 179 -13.58 -27.04 -27.35
C ILE A 179 -13.29 -26.95 -28.85
N MET A 180 -13.19 -28.07 -29.55
CA MET A 180 -12.92 -28.09 -30.99
C MET A 180 -14.02 -27.38 -31.80
N LEU A 181 -15.30 -27.57 -31.44
CA LEU A 181 -16.40 -26.83 -32.05
C LEU A 181 -16.31 -25.34 -31.75
N TRP A 182 -15.95 -24.96 -30.52
CA TRP A 182 -15.79 -23.56 -30.14
C TRP A 182 -14.62 -22.88 -30.87
N ILE A 183 -13.51 -23.58 -31.09
CA ILE A 183 -12.39 -23.09 -31.90
C ILE A 183 -12.79 -22.99 -33.36
N ARG A 184 -13.56 -23.96 -33.87
CA ARG A 184 -14.08 -23.95 -35.25
C ARG A 184 -14.91 -22.70 -35.55
N MET A 185 -15.57 -22.09 -34.56
CA MET A 185 -16.26 -20.81 -34.74
C MET A 185 -15.32 -19.70 -35.24
N GLN A 186 -14.04 -19.74 -34.89
CA GLN A 186 -13.04 -18.77 -35.35
C GLN A 186 -12.82 -18.81 -36.87
N HIS A 187 -13.04 -19.97 -37.48
CA HIS A 187 -12.75 -20.26 -38.89
C HIS A 187 -14.01 -20.36 -39.76
N GLN A 188 -15.19 -20.00 -39.24
CA GLN A 188 -16.42 -19.99 -40.03
C GLN A 188 -16.39 -18.91 -41.10
N THR A 189 -16.77 -19.27 -42.33
CA THR A 189 -16.77 -18.39 -43.51
C THR A 189 -17.94 -17.41 -43.57
N ASN A 190 -19.03 -17.69 -42.83
CA ASN A 190 -20.26 -16.89 -42.86
C ASN A 190 -20.10 -15.49 -42.25
N ILE A 191 -19.18 -15.31 -41.31
CA ILE A 191 -18.90 -14.03 -40.66
C ILE A 191 -17.54 -13.57 -41.15
N LYS A 192 -17.48 -12.50 -41.95
CA LYS A 192 -16.20 -11.98 -42.48
C LYS A 192 -15.34 -11.32 -41.40
N ASP A 193 -15.97 -10.61 -40.46
CA ASP A 193 -15.26 -9.87 -39.41
C ASP A 193 -14.74 -10.78 -38.29
N LYS A 194 -13.41 -10.79 -38.12
CA LYS A 194 -12.72 -11.55 -37.07
C LYS A 194 -13.13 -11.08 -35.67
N LYS A 195 -13.28 -9.76 -35.44
CA LYS A 195 -13.61 -9.21 -34.12
C LYS A 195 -15.00 -9.65 -33.67
N GLN A 196 -15.95 -9.67 -34.60
CA GLN A 196 -17.30 -10.14 -34.34
C GLN A 196 -17.30 -11.64 -33.94
N ARG A 197 -16.53 -12.50 -34.64
CA ARG A 197 -16.40 -13.92 -34.27
C ARG A 197 -15.80 -14.10 -32.87
N GLU A 198 -14.79 -13.31 -32.51
CA GLU A 198 -14.17 -13.38 -31.19
C GLU A 198 -15.13 -12.94 -30.08
N LYS A 199 -15.92 -11.89 -30.31
CA LYS A 199 -16.98 -11.46 -29.38
C LYS A 199 -18.04 -12.55 -29.17
N GLU A 200 -18.55 -13.09 -30.27
CA GLU A 200 -19.53 -14.19 -30.26
C GLU A 200 -19.00 -15.45 -29.56
N ARG A 201 -17.71 -15.78 -29.75
CA ARG A 201 -17.04 -16.87 -29.01
C ARG A 201 -16.97 -16.59 -27.51
N GLN A 202 -16.65 -15.37 -27.10
CA GLN A 202 -16.60 -15.00 -25.69
C GLN A 202 -17.97 -15.10 -25.01
N GLU A 203 -19.06 -14.78 -25.71
CA GLU A 203 -20.44 -14.93 -25.20
C GLU A 203 -20.79 -16.40 -24.91
N LEU A 204 -20.27 -17.34 -25.71
CA LEU A 204 -20.55 -18.77 -25.56
C LEU A 204 -19.57 -19.53 -24.65
N LYS A 205 -18.54 -18.87 -24.09
CA LYS A 205 -17.48 -19.54 -23.31
C LYS A 205 -18.03 -20.38 -22.13
N ILE A 206 -19.09 -19.91 -21.47
CA ILE A 206 -19.73 -20.56 -20.32
C ILE A 206 -20.22 -21.98 -20.65
N LEU A 207 -20.67 -22.20 -21.90
CA LEU A 207 -21.12 -23.52 -22.35
C LEU A 207 -19.99 -24.55 -22.28
N VAL A 208 -18.77 -24.13 -22.60
CA VAL A 208 -17.57 -24.99 -22.58
C VAL A 208 -17.15 -25.30 -21.14
N GLY A 209 -17.20 -24.31 -20.24
CA GLY A 209 -16.85 -24.48 -18.82
C GLY A 209 -17.79 -25.40 -18.05
N THR A 210 -19.03 -25.61 -18.53
CA THR A 210 -20.02 -26.46 -17.85
C THR A 210 -19.53 -27.90 -17.65
N SER A 211 -18.75 -28.44 -18.60
CA SER A 211 -18.22 -29.81 -18.47
C SER A 211 -17.19 -29.93 -17.33
N LEU A 212 -16.34 -28.91 -17.15
CA LEU A 212 -15.40 -28.85 -16.02
C LEU A 212 -16.15 -28.74 -14.69
N VAL A 213 -17.21 -27.92 -14.64
CA VAL A 213 -18.07 -27.81 -13.45
C VAL A 213 -18.71 -29.15 -13.10
N ARG A 214 -19.09 -29.96 -14.10
CA ARG A 214 -19.58 -31.32 -13.83
C ARG A 214 -18.49 -32.22 -13.30
N LEU A 215 -17.27 -32.14 -13.84
CA LEU A 215 -16.14 -32.92 -13.35
C LEU A 215 -15.83 -32.63 -11.87
N SER A 216 -15.91 -31.37 -11.41
CA SER A 216 -15.68 -31.05 -10.00
C SER A 216 -16.83 -31.42 -9.06
N GLN A 217 -18.04 -31.65 -9.60
CA GLN A 217 -19.21 -32.08 -8.84
C GLN A 217 -19.31 -33.60 -8.66
N LEU A 218 -18.40 -34.37 -9.27
CA LEU A 218 -18.37 -35.83 -9.11
C LEU A 218 -17.79 -36.20 -7.75
N ASP A 219 -18.59 -36.88 -6.92
CA ASP A 219 -18.22 -37.24 -5.54
C ASP A 219 -16.98 -38.16 -5.47
N GLY A 220 -16.73 -38.94 -6.52
CA GLY A 220 -15.61 -39.88 -6.58
C GLY A 220 -14.28 -39.30 -7.09
N VAL A 221 -14.21 -38.00 -7.40
CA VAL A 221 -12.95 -37.34 -7.80
C VAL A 221 -12.15 -36.96 -6.55
N THR A 222 -11.31 -37.90 -6.10
CA THR A 222 -10.36 -37.68 -5.01
C THR A 222 -9.14 -36.87 -5.47
N GLY A 223 -8.40 -36.27 -4.53
CA GLY A 223 -7.17 -35.53 -4.84
C GLY A 223 -6.10 -36.38 -5.54
N GLU A 224 -6.00 -37.68 -5.21
CA GLU A 224 -5.08 -38.61 -5.88
C GLU A 224 -5.47 -38.86 -7.33
N LEU A 225 -6.75 -39.13 -7.60
CA LEU A 225 -7.25 -39.30 -8.97
C LEU A 225 -7.09 -38.02 -9.78
N TYR A 226 -7.34 -36.86 -9.14
CA TYR A 226 -7.15 -35.56 -9.74
C TYR A 226 -5.70 -35.34 -10.19
N LYS A 227 -4.74 -35.60 -9.30
CA LYS A 227 -3.31 -35.45 -9.54
C LYS A 227 -2.76 -36.45 -10.55
N ALA A 228 -3.14 -37.72 -10.44
CA ALA A 228 -2.55 -38.78 -11.23
C ALA A 228 -3.12 -38.88 -12.65
N ASP A 229 -4.42 -38.64 -12.84
CA ASP A 229 -5.10 -38.94 -14.10
C ASP A 229 -5.89 -37.75 -14.68
N LEU A 230 -6.76 -37.12 -13.88
CA LEU A 230 -7.70 -36.12 -14.41
C LEU A 230 -7.00 -34.85 -14.89
N LEU A 231 -6.20 -34.20 -14.04
CA LEU A 231 -5.56 -32.94 -14.39
C LEU A 231 -4.58 -33.09 -15.55
N PRO A 232 -3.68 -34.11 -15.62
CA PRO A 232 -2.83 -34.32 -16.78
C PRO A 232 -3.61 -34.40 -18.10
N LYS A 233 -4.73 -35.15 -18.13
CA LYS A 233 -5.60 -35.24 -19.32
C LYS A 233 -6.25 -33.91 -19.66
N VAL A 234 -6.74 -33.18 -18.66
CA VAL A 234 -7.33 -31.84 -18.84
C VAL A 234 -6.32 -30.86 -19.41
N LEU A 235 -5.10 -30.80 -18.85
CA LEU A 235 -4.02 -29.92 -19.32
C LEU A 235 -3.54 -30.30 -20.72
N ASP A 236 -3.49 -31.59 -21.06
CA ASP A 236 -3.16 -32.06 -22.40
C ASP A 236 -4.17 -31.56 -23.45
N ILE A 237 -5.47 -31.61 -23.15
CA ILE A 237 -6.52 -31.04 -24.02
C ILE A 237 -6.33 -29.52 -24.19
N VAL A 238 -6.07 -28.79 -23.09
CA VAL A 238 -5.86 -27.32 -23.14
C VAL A 238 -4.64 -26.97 -23.98
N THR A 239 -3.52 -27.65 -23.79
CA THR A 239 -2.26 -27.36 -24.51
C THR A 239 -2.36 -27.71 -25.99
N LYS A 240 -3.04 -28.82 -26.33
CA LYS A 240 -3.32 -29.23 -27.73
C LYS A 240 -4.23 -28.27 -28.48
N SER A 241 -5.10 -27.53 -27.79
CA SER A 241 -6.06 -26.63 -28.42
C SER A 241 -5.44 -25.51 -29.26
N LYS A 242 -4.22 -25.04 -28.90
CA LYS A 242 -3.44 -24.00 -29.59
C LYS A 242 -4.23 -22.74 -30.01
N ASP A 243 -5.32 -22.40 -29.31
CA ASP A 243 -6.12 -21.20 -29.54
C ASP A 243 -6.04 -20.26 -28.34
N LYS A 244 -5.74 -18.98 -28.59
CA LYS A 244 -5.53 -17.96 -27.55
C LYS A 244 -6.74 -17.78 -26.64
N ILE A 245 -7.94 -17.61 -27.22
CA ILE A 245 -9.16 -17.33 -26.45
C ILE A 245 -9.53 -18.56 -25.61
N ALA A 246 -9.39 -19.75 -26.19
CA ALA A 246 -9.67 -20.98 -25.50
C ALA A 246 -8.70 -21.20 -24.33
N GLN A 247 -7.39 -21.11 -24.55
CA GLN A 247 -6.42 -21.35 -23.49
C GLN A 247 -6.55 -20.36 -22.33
N VAL A 248 -6.80 -19.07 -22.60
CA VAL A 248 -7.03 -18.07 -21.54
C VAL A 248 -8.26 -18.45 -20.69
N TYR A 249 -9.39 -18.75 -21.33
CA TYR A 249 -10.61 -19.09 -20.60
C TYR A 249 -10.52 -20.42 -19.86
N LEU A 250 -9.96 -21.46 -20.49
CA LEU A 250 -9.91 -22.80 -19.91
C LEU A 250 -8.97 -22.86 -18.70
N THR A 251 -7.85 -22.14 -18.74
CA THR A 251 -6.92 -22.08 -17.59
C THR A 251 -7.54 -21.37 -16.40
N ASP A 252 -8.23 -20.25 -16.62
CA ASP A 252 -9.01 -19.56 -15.58
C ASP A 252 -10.15 -20.45 -15.04
N CYS A 253 -10.84 -21.18 -15.91
CA CYS A 253 -11.91 -22.10 -15.51
C CYS A 253 -11.37 -23.24 -14.63
N ILE A 254 -10.21 -23.84 -14.95
CA ILE A 254 -9.56 -24.85 -14.09
C ILE A 254 -9.28 -24.25 -12.71
N ILE A 255 -8.71 -23.04 -12.65
CA ILE A 255 -8.41 -22.37 -11.39
C ILE A 255 -9.69 -22.14 -10.61
N GLN A 256 -10.80 -21.69 -11.20
CA GLN A 256 -12.03 -21.36 -10.48
C GLN A 256 -12.84 -22.58 -10.04
N VAL A 257 -12.86 -23.66 -10.83
CA VAL A 257 -13.80 -24.77 -10.67
C VAL A 257 -13.33 -25.81 -9.65
N PHE A 258 -12.02 -26.05 -9.57
CA PHE A 258 -11.45 -27.06 -8.66
C PHE A 258 -11.09 -26.44 -7.29
N PRO A 259 -11.11 -27.25 -6.21
CA PRO A 259 -10.81 -26.79 -4.85
C PRO A 259 -9.32 -26.47 -4.65
N ASP A 260 -9.02 -25.68 -3.61
CA ASP A 260 -7.68 -25.18 -3.29
C ASP A 260 -6.68 -26.29 -2.94
N ASP A 261 -7.12 -27.33 -2.23
CA ASP A 261 -6.27 -28.47 -1.86
C ASP A 261 -5.70 -29.18 -3.09
N TYR A 262 -6.50 -29.31 -4.15
CA TYR A 262 -6.07 -29.96 -5.39
C TYR A 262 -5.06 -29.10 -6.13
N HIS A 263 -5.26 -27.78 -6.12
CA HIS A 263 -4.31 -26.83 -6.70
C HIS A 263 -2.96 -26.84 -5.98
N LEU A 264 -2.93 -26.97 -4.65
CA LEU A 264 -1.69 -27.08 -3.88
C LEU A 264 -0.86 -28.30 -4.28
N ASP A 265 -1.49 -29.46 -4.42
CA ASP A 265 -0.79 -30.71 -4.76
C ASP A 265 -0.31 -30.76 -6.20
N THR A 266 -0.98 -30.02 -7.10
CA THR A 266 -0.76 -30.09 -8.55
C THR A 266 -0.17 -28.83 -9.17
N ILE A 267 0.22 -27.84 -8.36
CA ILE A 267 0.78 -26.56 -8.84
C ILE A 267 1.91 -26.75 -9.85
N HIS A 268 2.80 -27.71 -9.63
CA HIS A 268 3.89 -28.03 -10.54
C HIS A 268 3.41 -28.50 -11.93
N LEU A 269 2.34 -29.29 -11.99
CA LEU A 269 1.74 -29.73 -13.26
C LEU A 269 1.11 -28.55 -14.00
N PHE A 270 0.38 -27.70 -13.28
CA PHE A 270 -0.25 -26.51 -13.84
C PHE A 270 0.80 -25.54 -14.41
N LEU A 271 1.83 -25.21 -13.63
CA LEU A 271 2.92 -24.31 -14.06
C LEU A 271 3.70 -24.86 -15.24
N ASN A 272 3.96 -26.17 -15.29
CA ASN A 272 4.61 -26.79 -16.44
C ASN A 272 3.74 -26.72 -17.69
N ALA A 273 2.42 -26.89 -17.57
CA ALA A 273 1.51 -26.71 -18.70
C ALA A 273 1.49 -25.27 -19.21
N MET A 274 1.60 -24.26 -18.33
CA MET A 274 1.64 -22.84 -18.74
C MET A 274 2.79 -22.54 -19.70
N LYS A 275 3.95 -23.21 -19.55
CA LYS A 275 5.10 -23.07 -20.46
C LYS A 275 4.72 -23.42 -21.91
N THR A 276 3.94 -24.49 -22.08
CA THR A 276 3.58 -25.05 -23.39
C THR A 276 2.38 -24.37 -24.08
N LEU A 277 1.76 -23.37 -23.45
CA LEU A 277 0.64 -22.64 -24.05
C LEU A 277 1.07 -21.82 -25.26
N HIS A 278 0.11 -21.42 -26.09
CA HIS A 278 0.34 -20.59 -27.27
C HIS A 278 1.11 -19.30 -26.90
N PRO A 279 2.14 -18.86 -27.66
CA PRO A 279 3.01 -17.72 -27.30
C PRO A 279 2.26 -16.41 -27.02
N HIS A 280 1.22 -16.10 -27.81
CA HIS A 280 0.37 -14.92 -27.62
C HIS A 280 -0.60 -14.96 -26.40
N VAL A 281 -0.60 -16.03 -25.61
CA VAL A 281 -1.37 -16.11 -24.37
C VAL A 281 -0.57 -15.43 -23.26
N ASP A 282 -1.19 -14.45 -22.61
CA ASP A 282 -0.65 -13.86 -21.40
C ASP A 282 -0.88 -14.83 -20.24
N ILE A 283 0.20 -15.44 -19.75
CA ILE A 283 0.12 -16.39 -18.62
C ILE A 283 0.08 -15.68 -17.27
N SER A 284 0.31 -14.37 -17.25
CA SER A 284 0.44 -13.61 -16.01
C SER A 284 -0.87 -13.64 -15.22
N GLU A 285 -1.99 -13.42 -15.90
CA GLU A 285 -3.32 -13.41 -15.28
C GLU A 285 -3.70 -14.75 -14.62
N PRO A 286 -3.65 -15.92 -15.29
CA PRO A 286 -3.98 -17.19 -14.64
C PRO A 286 -2.99 -17.57 -13.53
N VAL A 287 -1.69 -17.35 -13.73
CA VAL A 287 -0.70 -17.67 -12.67
C VAL A 287 -0.91 -16.78 -11.45
N LEU A 288 -1.11 -15.47 -11.63
CA LEU A 288 -1.41 -14.56 -10.52
C LEU A 288 -2.74 -14.90 -9.83
N GLY A 289 -3.76 -15.27 -10.60
CA GLY A 289 -5.05 -15.74 -10.06
C GLY A 289 -4.88 -16.95 -9.15
N LEU A 290 -4.11 -17.95 -9.60
CA LEU A 290 -3.77 -19.12 -8.79
C LEU A 290 -2.99 -18.75 -7.53
N LEU A 291 -1.92 -17.96 -7.66
CA LEU A 291 -1.08 -17.57 -6.52
C LEU A 291 -1.87 -16.78 -5.47
N HIS A 292 -2.69 -15.79 -5.88
CA HIS A 292 -3.54 -15.04 -4.96
C HIS A 292 -4.55 -15.93 -4.23
N ARG A 293 -5.13 -16.90 -4.95
CA ARG A 293 -6.08 -17.85 -4.38
C ARG A 293 -5.41 -18.72 -3.31
N LEU A 294 -4.21 -19.23 -3.60
CA LEU A 294 -3.41 -20.02 -2.66
C LEU A 294 -2.91 -19.20 -1.47
N THR A 295 -2.49 -17.94 -1.67
CA THR A 295 -2.13 -17.02 -0.56
C THR A 295 -3.32 -16.82 0.39
N LYS A 296 -4.53 -16.62 -0.17
CA LYS A 296 -5.74 -16.45 0.62
C LYS A 296 -6.11 -17.73 1.37
N TYR A 297 -5.98 -18.88 0.71
CA TYR A 297 -6.17 -20.18 1.34
C TYR A 297 -5.16 -20.38 2.48
N HIS A 298 -3.89 -20.02 2.28
CA HIS A 298 -2.87 -20.15 3.30
C HIS A 298 -3.17 -19.33 4.56
N ALA A 299 -3.66 -18.10 4.37
CA ALA A 299 -4.09 -17.24 5.46
C ALA A 299 -5.33 -17.78 6.20
N ALA A 300 -6.23 -18.50 5.52
CA ALA A 300 -7.44 -19.05 6.11
C ALA A 300 -7.19 -20.37 6.86
N THR A 301 -6.24 -21.18 6.40
CA THR A 301 -6.00 -22.55 6.89
C THR A 301 -4.52 -22.71 7.28
N PRO A 302 -4.05 -22.24 8.45
CA PRO A 302 -2.61 -22.13 8.74
C PRO A 302 -1.82 -23.46 8.84
N ASN A 303 -2.47 -24.63 8.85
CA ASN A 303 -1.83 -25.94 9.06
C ASN A 303 -1.80 -26.88 7.83
N HIS A 304 -2.05 -26.39 6.61
CA HIS A 304 -1.87 -27.21 5.40
C HIS A 304 -0.38 -27.37 5.07
N ALA A 305 -0.03 -28.52 4.51
CA ALA A 305 1.32 -28.79 4.04
C ALA A 305 1.48 -28.29 2.60
N PHE A 306 2.45 -27.40 2.36
CA PHE A 306 2.90 -27.13 1.01
C PHE A 306 3.78 -28.29 0.49
N PRO A 307 3.88 -28.45 -0.84
CA PRO A 307 4.98 -29.19 -1.44
C PRO A 307 6.35 -28.67 -0.94
N PRO A 308 7.43 -29.44 -1.08
CA PRO A 308 8.76 -29.02 -0.65
C PRO A 308 9.10 -27.64 -1.22
N GLN A 309 9.37 -26.67 -0.34
CA GLN A 309 9.48 -25.24 -0.70
C GLN A 309 10.53 -24.98 -1.78
N ASP A 310 11.66 -25.67 -1.74
CA ASP A 310 12.71 -25.57 -2.76
C ASP A 310 12.18 -25.96 -4.16
N THR A 311 11.50 -27.11 -4.25
CA THR A 311 10.97 -27.62 -5.53
C THR A 311 9.86 -26.73 -6.09
N LEU A 312 9.01 -26.19 -5.20
CA LEU A 312 7.96 -25.26 -5.57
C LEU A 312 8.55 -23.94 -6.08
N PHE A 313 9.58 -23.43 -5.40
CA PHE A 313 10.28 -22.23 -5.83
C PHE A 313 10.94 -22.41 -7.19
N ASP A 314 11.69 -23.50 -7.39
CA ASP A 314 12.41 -23.72 -8.64
C ASP A 314 11.43 -23.89 -9.81
N THR A 315 10.29 -24.58 -9.61
CA THR A 315 9.24 -24.68 -10.64
C THR A 315 8.56 -23.34 -10.94
N LEU A 316 8.28 -22.52 -9.93
CA LEU A 316 7.75 -21.16 -10.11
C LEU A 316 8.73 -20.28 -10.89
N LEU A 317 10.00 -20.24 -10.47
CA LEU A 317 11.01 -19.41 -11.10
C LEU A 317 11.28 -19.86 -12.54
N ASP A 318 11.35 -21.18 -12.79
CA ASP A 318 11.49 -21.73 -14.14
C ASP A 318 10.28 -21.40 -15.03
N CYS A 319 9.06 -21.41 -14.49
CA CYS A 319 7.86 -20.98 -15.22
C CYS A 319 7.94 -19.51 -15.63
N VAL A 320 8.28 -18.62 -14.71
CA VAL A 320 8.35 -17.17 -14.98
C VAL A 320 9.47 -16.84 -15.96
N THR A 321 10.66 -17.42 -15.77
CA THR A 321 11.82 -17.16 -16.63
C THR A 321 11.61 -17.70 -18.05
N THR A 322 11.04 -18.90 -18.20
CA THR A 322 10.62 -19.46 -19.50
C THR A 322 9.59 -18.57 -20.19
N ALA A 323 8.57 -18.13 -19.45
CA ALA A 323 7.52 -17.26 -19.99
C ALA A 323 8.08 -15.95 -20.55
N ILE A 324 9.07 -15.37 -19.88
CA ILE A 324 9.73 -14.16 -20.36
C ILE A 324 10.56 -14.48 -21.60
N ALA A 325 11.38 -15.54 -21.57
CA ALA A 325 12.24 -15.90 -22.69
C ALA A 325 11.47 -16.15 -23.99
N GLU A 326 10.29 -16.77 -23.91
CA GLU A 326 9.48 -17.12 -25.08
C GLU A 326 8.48 -16.05 -25.50
N ARG A 327 8.03 -15.17 -24.57
CA ARG A 327 6.85 -14.31 -24.78
C ARG A 327 7.13 -12.82 -24.66
N GLU A 328 8.37 -12.40 -24.36
CA GLU A 328 8.75 -10.98 -24.22
C GLU A 328 8.41 -10.12 -25.45
N ALA A 329 8.38 -10.71 -26.65
CA ALA A 329 8.05 -9.98 -27.89
C ALA A 329 6.55 -9.73 -28.08
N ASP A 330 5.69 -10.62 -27.57
CA ASP A 330 4.26 -10.66 -27.89
C ASP A 330 3.36 -10.21 -26.73
N VAL A 331 3.85 -10.32 -25.49
CA VAL A 331 3.09 -10.00 -24.27
C VAL A 331 3.58 -8.65 -23.71
N PRO A 332 2.67 -7.80 -23.18
CA PRO A 332 3.08 -6.55 -22.54
C PRO A 332 4.08 -6.77 -21.40
N SER A 333 5.20 -6.04 -21.43
CA SER A 333 6.22 -6.13 -20.38
C SER A 333 5.66 -5.80 -18.98
N ALA A 334 4.60 -4.99 -18.90
CA ALA A 334 3.90 -4.69 -17.65
C ALA A 334 3.31 -5.94 -17.00
N SER A 335 2.65 -6.81 -17.77
CA SER A 335 2.08 -8.07 -17.26
C SER A 335 3.18 -8.99 -16.71
N LEU A 336 4.29 -9.12 -17.44
CA LEU A 336 5.42 -9.95 -17.04
C LEU A 336 6.12 -9.44 -15.78
N LEU A 337 6.20 -8.10 -15.59
CA LEU A 337 6.69 -7.52 -14.34
C LEU A 337 5.72 -7.75 -13.19
N GLN A 338 4.41 -7.63 -13.43
CA GLN A 338 3.39 -7.95 -12.42
C GLN A 338 3.44 -9.42 -12.00
N LEU A 339 3.79 -10.33 -12.91
CA LEU A 339 4.01 -11.74 -12.58
C LEU A 339 5.12 -11.90 -11.52
N TYR A 340 6.26 -11.21 -11.67
CA TYR A 340 7.31 -11.21 -10.64
C TYR A 340 6.84 -10.62 -9.32
N VAL A 341 6.07 -9.52 -9.36
CA VAL A 341 5.50 -8.90 -8.15
C VAL A 341 4.62 -9.89 -7.39
N GLY A 342 3.69 -10.57 -8.07
CA GLY A 342 2.82 -11.54 -7.42
C GLY A 342 3.53 -12.80 -6.93
N VAL A 343 4.62 -13.21 -7.60
CA VAL A 343 5.50 -14.27 -7.08
C VAL A 343 6.19 -13.81 -5.79
N LEU A 344 6.71 -12.58 -5.73
CA LEU A 344 7.29 -12.05 -4.49
C LEU A 344 6.27 -11.99 -3.35
N ASP A 345 5.06 -11.51 -3.61
CA ASP A 345 3.97 -11.48 -2.63
C ASP A 345 3.62 -12.89 -2.12
N PHE A 346 3.53 -13.87 -3.02
CA PHE A 346 3.30 -15.28 -2.67
C PHE A 346 4.44 -15.86 -1.81
N LEU A 347 5.69 -15.61 -2.19
CA LEU A 347 6.85 -16.11 -1.43
C LEU A 347 6.89 -15.52 -0.03
N LEU A 348 6.63 -14.22 0.11
CA LEU A 348 6.61 -13.54 1.40
C LEU A 348 5.47 -14.00 2.32
N ALA A 349 4.33 -14.41 1.75
CA ALA A 349 3.18 -14.86 2.51
C ALA A 349 3.25 -16.35 2.91
N CYS A 350 3.77 -17.20 2.03
CA CYS A 350 3.64 -18.66 2.16
C CYS A 350 4.93 -19.36 2.65
N PHE A 351 6.11 -18.74 2.54
CA PHE A 351 7.39 -19.38 2.87
C PHE A 351 7.88 -18.97 4.26
N GLN A 352 8.51 -19.91 4.98
CA GLN A 352 8.96 -19.68 6.36
C GLN A 352 10.24 -18.82 6.44
N ASN A 353 11.15 -18.98 5.46
CA ASN A 353 12.38 -18.20 5.34
C ASN A 353 12.49 -17.57 3.94
N PRO A 354 11.75 -16.49 3.66
CA PRO A 354 11.60 -15.98 2.30
C PRO A 354 12.84 -15.29 1.74
N LEU A 355 13.82 -14.89 2.57
CA LEU A 355 14.94 -14.03 2.15
C LEU A 355 15.72 -14.58 0.94
N LEU A 356 16.12 -15.85 0.98
CA LEU A 356 16.89 -16.48 -0.10
C LEU A 356 16.10 -16.50 -1.42
N TYR A 357 14.82 -16.87 -1.34
CA TYR A 357 13.92 -16.97 -2.48
C TYR A 357 13.60 -15.59 -3.08
N VAL A 358 13.33 -14.61 -2.21
CA VAL A 358 13.10 -13.21 -2.60
C VAL A 358 14.34 -12.63 -3.28
N SER A 359 15.54 -12.88 -2.77
CA SER A 359 16.81 -12.42 -3.37
C SER A 359 17.01 -12.98 -4.78
N ARG A 360 16.80 -14.29 -4.97
CA ARG A 360 16.86 -14.95 -6.29
C ARG A 360 15.80 -14.41 -7.27
N THR A 361 14.56 -14.24 -6.84
CA THR A 361 13.48 -13.69 -7.69
C THR A 361 13.73 -12.23 -8.03
N ALA A 362 14.18 -11.42 -7.07
CA ALA A 362 14.53 -10.02 -7.31
C ALA A 362 15.68 -9.89 -8.32
N ALA A 363 16.69 -10.76 -8.27
CA ALA A 363 17.78 -10.78 -9.25
C ALA A 363 17.26 -11.05 -10.68
N ALA A 364 16.39 -12.06 -10.85
CA ALA A 364 15.78 -12.38 -12.13
C ALA A 364 14.88 -11.23 -12.64
N ALA A 365 14.10 -10.63 -11.75
CA ALA A 365 13.22 -9.51 -12.07
C ALA A 365 14.01 -8.24 -12.46
N THR A 366 15.10 -7.90 -11.75
CA THR A 366 16.00 -6.80 -12.11
C THR A 366 16.64 -7.03 -13.48
N ALA A 367 17.12 -8.24 -13.74
CA ALA A 367 17.74 -8.58 -15.01
C ALA A 367 16.78 -8.43 -16.19
N PHE A 368 15.48 -8.68 -15.98
CA PHE A 368 14.45 -8.41 -16.98
C PHE A 368 14.12 -6.91 -17.07
N LEU A 369 13.89 -6.23 -15.94
CA LEU A 369 13.54 -4.80 -15.89
C LEU A 369 14.55 -3.93 -16.65
N VAL A 370 15.85 -4.21 -16.53
CA VAL A 370 16.91 -3.47 -17.22
C VAL A 370 16.86 -3.65 -18.75
N ARG A 371 16.32 -4.77 -19.25
CA ARG A 371 16.14 -5.02 -20.69
C ARG A 371 14.93 -4.29 -21.28
N VAL A 372 13.93 -3.94 -20.45
CA VAL A 372 12.71 -3.27 -20.89
C VAL A 372 13.02 -1.84 -21.35
N LYS A 373 12.90 -1.61 -22.67
CA LYS A 373 13.16 -0.30 -23.29
C LYS A 373 11.98 0.66 -23.22
N MET A 374 10.75 0.14 -23.30
CA MET A 374 9.53 0.95 -23.34
C MET A 374 9.02 1.20 -21.91
N ARG A 375 9.03 2.47 -21.49
CA ARG A 375 8.57 2.91 -20.17
C ARG A 375 7.17 3.51 -20.24
N SER A 376 6.16 2.67 -20.43
CA SER A 376 4.78 3.11 -20.24
C SER A 376 4.45 3.24 -18.75
N ASP A 377 3.40 3.99 -18.41
CA ASP A 377 2.97 4.20 -17.02
C ASP A 377 2.72 2.87 -16.28
N ALA A 378 2.12 1.89 -16.97
CA ALA A 378 1.88 0.57 -16.42
C ALA A 378 3.18 -0.22 -16.10
N VAL A 379 4.22 -0.07 -16.91
CA VAL A 379 5.54 -0.70 -16.66
C VAL A 379 6.23 0.00 -15.48
N ILE A 380 6.12 1.33 -15.40
CA ILE A 380 6.66 2.11 -14.28
C ILE A 380 5.97 1.73 -12.97
N GLU A 381 4.65 1.60 -12.96
CA GLU A 381 3.89 1.17 -11.78
C GLU A 381 4.27 -0.25 -11.35
N ALA A 382 4.42 -1.18 -12.31
CA ALA A 382 4.88 -2.54 -12.01
C ALA A 382 6.30 -2.56 -11.44
N GLY A 383 7.22 -1.74 -11.99
CA GLY A 383 8.57 -1.57 -11.46
C GLY A 383 8.60 -0.93 -10.07
N GLU A 384 7.71 0.03 -9.79
CA GLU A 384 7.54 0.65 -8.47
C GLU A 384 7.14 -0.40 -7.44
N ARG A 385 6.12 -1.21 -7.75
CA ARG A 385 5.67 -2.33 -6.91
C ARG A 385 6.79 -3.34 -6.67
N LEU A 386 7.55 -3.70 -7.70
CA LEU A 386 8.64 -4.67 -7.62
C LEU A 386 9.72 -4.27 -6.61
N ALA A 387 10.10 -2.99 -6.59
CA ALA A 387 11.05 -2.48 -5.59
C ALA A 387 10.41 -2.35 -4.20
N GLN A 388 9.11 -2.03 -4.14
CA GLN A 388 8.42 -1.74 -2.88
C GLN A 388 8.12 -3.01 -2.05
N VAL A 389 7.68 -4.10 -2.68
CA VAL A 389 7.31 -5.36 -1.99
C VAL A 389 8.40 -5.87 -1.03
N PRO A 390 9.67 -6.07 -1.45
CA PRO A 390 10.72 -6.52 -0.54
C PRO A 390 11.02 -5.50 0.57
N LEU A 391 11.01 -4.21 0.24
CA LEU A 391 11.25 -3.13 1.21
C LEU A 391 10.19 -3.09 2.32
N ASP A 392 8.92 -3.24 1.96
CA ASP A 392 7.81 -3.19 2.90
C ASP A 392 7.75 -4.43 3.79
N ALA A 393 8.09 -5.62 3.27
CA ALA A 393 7.97 -6.89 3.99
C ALA A 393 9.23 -7.26 4.81
N LEU A 394 10.43 -6.98 4.31
CA LEU A 394 11.68 -7.38 4.97
C LEU A 394 12.33 -6.23 5.76
N GLY A 395 12.04 -4.96 5.45
CA GLY A 395 12.57 -3.82 6.20
C GLY A 395 14.10 -3.74 6.17
N THR A 396 14.75 -3.79 7.33
CA THR A 396 16.23 -3.74 7.44
C THR A 396 16.91 -4.98 6.89
N ALA A 397 16.24 -6.14 6.86
CA ALA A 397 16.83 -7.37 6.33
C ALA A 397 17.16 -7.30 4.82
N VAL A 398 16.52 -6.38 4.08
CA VAL A 398 16.87 -6.08 2.67
C VAL A 398 18.28 -5.52 2.55
N VAL A 399 18.72 -4.80 3.59
CA VAL A 399 19.99 -4.08 3.61
C VAL A 399 21.14 -4.98 4.06
N ASP A 400 20.82 -5.98 4.87
CA ASP A 400 21.77 -6.96 5.37
C ASP A 400 22.19 -7.95 4.27
N ASP A 401 21.29 -8.31 3.32
CA ASP A 401 21.64 -9.08 2.13
C ASP A 401 22.19 -8.18 1.01
N ASP A 402 23.50 -8.28 0.73
CA ASP A 402 24.18 -7.48 -0.29
C ASP A 402 23.60 -7.70 -1.69
N ALA A 403 23.23 -8.94 -2.04
CA ALA A 403 22.69 -9.25 -3.35
C ALA A 403 21.33 -8.57 -3.58
N LEU A 404 20.42 -8.69 -2.61
CA LEU A 404 19.13 -8.03 -2.66
C LEU A 404 19.27 -6.50 -2.63
N ASN A 405 20.19 -5.96 -1.82
CA ASN A 405 20.44 -4.52 -1.76
C ASN A 405 20.88 -3.94 -3.11
N VAL A 406 21.81 -4.62 -3.81
CA VAL A 406 22.26 -4.20 -5.14
C VAL A 406 21.11 -4.23 -6.14
N ASN A 407 20.32 -5.32 -6.15
CA ASN A 407 19.18 -5.46 -7.05
C ASN A 407 18.12 -4.37 -6.84
N VAL A 408 17.75 -4.10 -5.58
CA VAL A 408 16.77 -3.03 -5.25
C VAL A 408 17.31 -1.66 -5.65
N ASN A 409 18.60 -1.38 -5.43
CA ASN A 409 19.21 -0.13 -5.89
C ASN A 409 19.14 0.01 -7.42
N THR A 410 19.42 -1.06 -8.17
CA THR A 410 19.30 -1.05 -9.64
C THR A 410 17.85 -0.80 -10.08
N MET A 411 16.87 -1.44 -9.43
CA MET A 411 15.44 -1.19 -9.69
C MET A 411 15.06 0.27 -9.43
N LEU A 412 15.50 0.84 -8.31
CA LEU A 412 15.27 2.25 -7.98
C LEU A 412 15.90 3.18 -9.01
N GLN A 413 17.15 2.92 -9.43
CA GLN A 413 17.83 3.70 -10.48
C GLN A 413 17.17 3.58 -11.85
N TRP A 414 16.40 2.54 -12.11
CA TRP A 414 15.64 2.40 -13.34
C TRP A 414 14.37 3.27 -13.35
N LEU A 415 13.73 3.47 -12.19
CA LEU A 415 12.48 4.23 -12.06
C LEU A 415 12.64 5.74 -12.29
N PRO A 416 11.58 6.48 -12.69
CA PRO A 416 11.55 7.95 -12.66
C PRO A 416 11.67 8.52 -11.24
N LEU A 417 12.16 9.74 -11.10
CA LEU A 417 12.44 10.35 -9.78
C LEU A 417 11.19 10.44 -8.89
N VAL A 418 10.02 10.72 -9.46
CA VAL A 418 8.74 10.82 -8.72
C VAL A 418 8.41 9.49 -8.03
N ASN A 419 8.56 8.37 -8.74
CA ASN A 419 8.29 7.04 -8.21
C ASN A 419 9.39 6.61 -7.22
N ARG A 420 10.66 6.96 -7.46
CA ARG A 420 11.74 6.75 -6.46
C ARG A 420 11.42 7.41 -5.12
N LYS A 421 10.95 8.66 -5.15
CA LYS A 421 10.53 9.40 -3.95
C LYS A 421 9.37 8.69 -3.23
N LYS A 422 8.37 8.20 -3.97
CA LYS A 422 7.25 7.43 -3.40
C LYS A 422 7.72 6.15 -2.69
N VAL A 423 8.57 5.35 -3.35
CA VAL A 423 9.11 4.10 -2.77
C VAL A 423 9.94 4.39 -1.53
N ALA A 424 10.83 5.38 -1.59
CA ALA A 424 11.66 5.78 -0.46
C ALA A 424 10.81 6.28 0.72
N LEU A 425 9.74 7.05 0.47
CA LEU A 425 8.84 7.53 1.54
C LEU A 425 8.11 6.37 2.20
N ARG A 426 7.58 5.43 1.41
CA ARG A 426 6.92 4.23 1.94
C ARG A 426 7.88 3.39 2.78
N PHE A 427 9.08 3.13 2.27
CA PHE A 427 10.12 2.43 3.01
C PHE A 427 10.45 3.12 4.34
N CYS A 428 10.67 4.44 4.33
CA CYS A 428 10.91 5.21 5.55
C CYS A 428 9.75 5.07 6.56
N THR A 429 8.49 5.16 6.09
CA THR A 429 7.34 5.00 6.97
C THR A 429 7.18 3.56 7.50
N SER A 430 7.56 2.55 6.71
CA SER A 430 7.55 1.15 7.13
C SER A 430 8.58 0.90 8.23
N LEU A 431 9.80 1.42 8.08
CA LEU A 431 10.84 1.33 9.11
C LEU A 431 10.41 2.00 10.43
N VAL A 432 9.83 3.20 10.35
CA VAL A 432 9.33 3.92 11.54
C VAL A 432 8.20 3.16 12.23
N LYS A 433 7.30 2.51 11.47
CA LYS A 433 6.23 1.68 12.03
C LYS A 433 6.75 0.42 12.73
N ARG A 434 7.81 -0.20 12.20
CA ARG A 434 8.42 -1.41 12.76
C ARG A 434 9.20 -1.14 14.06
N GLN A 435 9.67 0.09 14.27
CA GLN A 435 10.49 0.49 15.43
C GLN A 435 11.75 -0.37 15.64
N ALA A 436 12.29 -0.96 14.57
CA ALA A 436 13.51 -1.76 14.65
C ALA A 436 14.74 -0.84 14.80
N PRO A 437 15.60 -1.04 15.81
CA PRO A 437 16.80 -0.21 16.00
C PRO A 437 17.84 -0.50 14.92
N LEU A 438 18.51 0.55 14.45
CA LEU A 438 19.66 0.47 13.55
C LEU A 438 20.94 0.39 14.40
N THR A 439 21.56 -0.78 14.43
CA THR A 439 22.71 -1.07 15.30
C THR A 439 24.06 -0.96 14.59
N ASP A 440 24.11 -1.12 13.27
CA ASP A 440 25.36 -1.17 12.51
C ASP A 440 25.58 0.08 11.62
N PRO A 441 26.79 0.68 11.63
CA PRO A 441 27.13 1.81 10.75
C PRO A 441 27.00 1.54 9.26
N ALA A 442 27.31 0.32 8.78
CA ALA A 442 27.18 0.01 7.36
C ALA A 442 25.70 -0.11 6.96
N THR A 443 24.86 -0.73 7.79
CA THR A 443 23.40 -0.78 7.59
C THR A 443 22.80 0.62 7.56
N VAL A 444 23.21 1.53 8.45
CA VAL A 444 22.81 2.96 8.41
C VAL A 444 23.17 3.58 7.07
N ASN A 445 24.42 3.46 6.63
CA ASN A 445 24.87 4.06 5.37
C ASN A 445 24.05 3.54 4.17
N LYS A 446 23.78 2.23 4.12
CA LYS A 446 22.97 1.62 3.05
C LYS A 446 21.49 2.06 3.10
N VAL A 447 20.86 2.13 4.29
CA VAL A 447 19.47 2.63 4.46
C VAL A 447 19.35 4.07 3.97
N PHE A 448 20.23 4.96 4.42
CA PHE A 448 20.19 6.36 3.98
C PHE A 448 20.56 6.53 2.50
N THR A 449 21.34 5.61 1.91
CA THR A 449 21.60 5.57 0.46
C THR A 449 20.32 5.27 -0.32
N LEU A 450 19.48 4.33 0.14
CA LEU A 450 18.16 4.06 -0.46
C LEU A 450 17.19 5.26 -0.33
N LEU A 451 17.38 6.09 0.71
CA LEU A 451 16.57 7.28 0.96
C LEU A 451 17.08 8.55 0.26
N LEU A 452 18.18 8.47 -0.50
CA LEU A 452 18.74 9.62 -1.23
C LEU A 452 17.71 10.40 -2.08
N PRO A 453 16.74 9.76 -2.78
CA PRO A 453 15.72 10.49 -3.52
C PRO A 453 14.87 11.46 -2.68
N LEU A 454 14.70 11.20 -1.37
CA LEU A 454 14.02 12.10 -0.42
C LEU A 454 14.96 13.15 0.17
N ILE A 455 16.26 12.88 0.15
CA ILE A 455 17.27 13.74 0.74
C ILE A 455 17.63 14.83 -0.27
N ARG A 456 18.08 14.47 -1.46
CA ARG A 456 18.50 15.40 -2.51
C ARG A 456 17.48 15.51 -3.63
N ASP A 457 17.45 16.67 -4.28
CA ASP A 457 16.85 16.80 -5.61
C ASP A 457 17.98 16.61 -6.63
N ASP A 458 17.88 15.59 -7.48
CA ASP A 458 18.82 15.41 -8.59
C ASP A 458 18.67 16.59 -9.58
N VAL A 459 19.77 16.99 -10.23
CA VAL A 459 19.95 18.25 -10.97
C VAL A 459 19.01 18.42 -12.19
N ASP A 460 18.40 17.34 -12.68
CA ASP A 460 17.45 17.33 -13.80
C ASP A 460 16.03 17.84 -13.41
N ALA A 461 15.97 18.72 -12.41
CA ALA A 461 14.75 19.21 -11.78
C ALA A 461 14.04 20.35 -12.53
N THR A 462 14.15 20.40 -13.86
CA THR A 462 13.38 21.35 -14.67
C THR A 462 11.86 21.03 -14.64
N GLU A 463 11.48 19.82 -14.22
CA GLU A 463 10.08 19.38 -14.09
C GLU A 463 9.53 19.33 -12.64
N LEU A 464 10.35 19.58 -11.60
CA LEU A 464 9.89 19.56 -10.18
C LEU A 464 9.22 20.87 -9.73
N ALA A 465 8.45 21.48 -10.62
CA ALA A 465 7.63 22.62 -10.28
C ALA A 465 6.52 22.18 -9.30
N VAL A 466 6.62 22.69 -8.06
CA VAL A 466 5.58 22.76 -7.03
C VAL A 466 5.26 21.47 -6.27
N ALA A 467 6.27 20.86 -5.62
CA ALA A 467 5.96 20.15 -4.36
C ALA A 467 5.52 21.22 -3.35
N SER A 468 4.30 21.10 -2.80
CA SER A 468 3.83 22.07 -1.81
C SER A 468 4.74 22.02 -0.59
N ARG A 469 4.94 23.17 0.08
CA ARG A 469 5.77 23.23 1.28
C ARG A 469 5.35 22.20 2.34
N ALA A 470 4.05 21.93 2.44
CA ALA A 470 3.48 20.93 3.33
C ALA A 470 3.85 19.48 2.98
N THR A 471 4.00 19.12 1.70
CA THR A 471 4.43 17.76 1.31
C THR A 471 5.90 17.54 1.66
N VAL A 472 6.75 18.52 1.36
CA VAL A 472 8.18 18.46 1.72
C VAL A 472 8.33 18.35 3.24
N GLU A 473 7.57 19.16 4.00
CA GLU A 473 7.58 19.10 5.47
C GLU A 473 7.19 17.71 6.00
N LYS A 474 6.13 17.11 5.47
CA LYS A 474 5.70 15.76 5.88
C LYS A 474 6.75 14.69 5.57
N GLU A 475 7.39 14.76 4.40
CA GLU A 475 8.47 13.86 3.99
C GLU A 475 9.68 13.99 4.92
N GLN A 476 10.11 15.23 5.19
CA GLN A 476 11.26 15.46 6.06
C GLN A 476 10.97 15.09 7.52
N HIS A 477 9.73 15.24 8.00
CA HIS A 477 9.34 14.76 9.32
C HIS A 477 9.36 13.22 9.44
N ALA A 478 9.07 12.48 8.37
CA ALA A 478 9.22 11.02 8.38
C ALA A 478 10.70 10.63 8.49
N LEU A 479 11.57 11.30 7.74
CA LEU A 479 13.02 11.08 7.79
C LEU A 479 13.63 11.48 9.13
N ALA A 480 13.16 12.58 9.72
CA ALA A 480 13.50 13.04 11.05
C ALA A 480 13.22 11.95 12.11
N LYS A 481 12.06 11.29 12.04
CA LYS A 481 11.71 10.19 12.96
C LYS A 481 12.65 8.99 12.84
N LEU A 482 13.16 8.70 11.64
CA LEU A 482 14.09 7.58 11.42
C LEU A 482 15.39 7.76 12.21
N THR A 483 15.88 8.99 12.37
CA THR A 483 17.13 9.26 13.12
C THR A 483 17.06 8.79 14.58
N ASN A 484 15.86 8.75 15.17
CA ASN A 484 15.66 8.25 16.54
C ASN A 484 15.86 6.73 16.68
N LEU A 485 15.86 5.98 15.57
CA LEU A 485 16.11 4.53 15.60
C LEU A 485 17.61 4.19 15.64
N MET A 486 18.49 5.17 15.50
CA MET A 486 19.95 4.99 15.52
C MET A 486 20.48 4.98 16.97
N VAL A 487 20.36 3.82 17.62
CA VAL A 487 20.76 3.63 19.03
C VAL A 487 21.74 2.48 19.12
N HIS A 488 22.86 2.72 19.82
CA HIS A 488 23.86 1.68 20.06
C HIS A 488 24.41 1.77 21.51
N PRO A 489 24.75 0.63 22.14
CA PRO A 489 25.31 0.62 23.48
C PRO A 489 26.68 1.32 23.56
N ASN A 490 27.55 1.12 22.57
CA ASN A 490 28.83 1.82 22.48
C ASN A 490 28.65 3.25 21.91
N PRO A 491 29.03 4.32 22.66
CA PRO A 491 28.97 5.71 22.18
C PRO A 491 29.80 5.99 20.93
N ALA A 492 30.95 5.34 20.75
CA ALA A 492 31.84 5.58 19.60
C ALA A 492 31.19 5.12 18.29
N THR A 493 30.65 3.90 18.27
CA THR A 493 29.87 3.36 17.15
C THR A 493 28.61 4.20 16.90
N GLN A 494 27.95 4.67 17.96
CA GLN A 494 26.79 5.56 17.84
C GLN A 494 27.15 6.89 17.16
N PHE A 495 28.31 7.47 17.49
CA PHE A 495 28.81 8.67 16.85
C PHE A 495 29.15 8.45 15.37
N GLN A 496 29.79 7.33 15.01
CA GLN A 496 30.06 6.97 13.62
C GLN A 496 28.78 6.88 12.78
N MET A 497 27.72 6.29 13.33
CA MET A 497 26.41 6.26 12.69
C MET A 497 25.88 7.68 12.42
N TYR A 498 25.98 8.60 13.40
CA TYR A 498 25.59 9.99 13.24
C TYR A 498 26.42 10.72 12.17
N CYS A 499 27.73 10.48 12.09
CA CYS A 499 28.59 11.03 11.05
C CYS A 499 28.13 10.59 9.64
N HIS A 500 27.81 9.30 9.46
CA HIS A 500 27.28 8.79 8.19
C HIS A 500 25.94 9.42 7.83
N ALA A 501 25.01 9.51 8.78
CA ALA A 501 23.71 10.15 8.57
C ALA A 501 23.86 11.63 8.20
N ARG A 502 24.71 12.39 8.91
CA ARG A 502 24.96 13.81 8.64
C ARG A 502 25.55 14.06 7.26
N ARG A 503 26.49 13.23 6.82
CA ARG A 503 27.11 13.33 5.49
C ARG A 503 26.08 13.19 4.37
N LEU A 504 25.10 12.30 4.54
CA LEU A 504 24.04 12.07 3.56
C LEU A 504 22.95 13.14 3.66
N LEU A 505 22.39 13.38 4.85
CA LEU A 505 21.35 14.40 5.10
C LEU A 505 21.81 15.81 4.73
N GLY A 506 23.10 16.09 4.83
CA GLY A 506 23.71 17.37 4.42
C GLY A 506 23.60 17.67 2.92
N GLN A 507 23.31 16.68 2.08
CA GLN A 507 23.17 16.86 0.63
C GLN A 507 21.79 17.44 0.25
N GLY A 508 20.85 17.53 1.19
CA GLY A 508 19.46 17.93 0.91
C GLY A 508 19.17 19.41 0.74
N GLY A 509 20.22 20.25 0.70
CA GLY A 509 20.09 21.69 0.57
C GLY A 509 19.44 22.38 1.78
N LEU A 510 19.39 23.71 1.73
CA LEU A 510 19.07 24.52 2.92
C LEU A 510 17.61 24.42 3.38
N VAL A 511 16.69 24.07 2.48
CA VAL A 511 15.25 23.95 2.79
C VAL A 511 14.95 22.68 3.61
N ARG A 512 15.57 21.55 3.28
CA ARG A 512 15.30 20.24 3.93
C ARG A 512 16.09 20.05 5.22
N ILE A 513 17.33 20.55 5.25
CA ILE A 513 18.24 20.46 6.40
C ILE A 513 17.59 20.99 7.69
N ARG A 514 16.77 22.05 7.59
CA ARG A 514 16.06 22.66 8.74
C ARG A 514 15.14 21.71 9.50
N TYR A 515 14.62 20.68 8.84
CA TYR A 515 13.72 19.71 9.46
C TYR A 515 14.46 18.43 9.86
N THR A 516 15.42 17.99 9.06
CA THR A 516 16.08 16.67 9.23
C THR A 516 17.25 16.68 10.19
N LEU A 517 18.01 17.78 10.29
CA LEU A 517 19.18 17.86 11.17
C LEU A 517 18.82 18.17 12.62
N VAL A 518 17.65 18.75 12.89
CA VAL A 518 17.23 19.12 14.26
C VAL A 518 17.21 17.90 15.20
N PRO A 519 16.54 16.78 14.87
CA PRO A 519 16.58 15.58 15.72
C PRO A 519 17.99 15.02 15.87
N LEU A 520 18.77 14.96 14.78
CA LEU A 520 20.15 14.46 14.82
C LEU A 520 21.03 15.30 15.75
N LEU A 521 20.81 16.61 15.77
CA LEU A 521 21.50 17.52 16.67
C LEU A 521 21.14 17.23 18.13
N PHE A 522 19.86 17.11 18.47
CA PHE A 522 19.44 16.79 19.84
C PHE A 522 19.93 15.42 20.30
N LEU A 523 19.92 14.41 19.43
CA LEU A 523 20.49 13.10 19.71
C LEU A 523 22.01 13.19 19.94
N SER A 524 22.70 14.01 19.17
CA SER A 524 24.14 14.27 19.36
C SER A 524 24.42 14.98 20.69
N LEU A 525 23.57 15.92 21.13
CA LEU A 525 23.70 16.58 22.45
C LEU A 525 23.47 15.61 23.61
N GLN A 526 22.53 14.67 23.47
CA GLN A 526 22.33 13.59 24.44
C GLN A 526 23.55 12.65 24.49
N LEU A 527 24.12 12.33 23.33
CA LEU A 527 25.35 11.54 23.24
C LEU A 527 26.53 12.24 23.92
N THR A 528 26.66 13.57 23.76
CA THR A 528 27.69 14.37 24.47
C THR A 528 27.59 14.20 25.98
N HIS A 529 26.37 14.29 26.55
CA HIS A 529 26.16 14.09 27.99
C HIS A 529 26.53 12.66 28.41
N ARG A 530 26.15 11.66 27.62
CA ARG A 530 26.46 10.25 27.90
C ARG A 530 27.97 9.99 27.89
N VAL A 531 28.70 10.55 26.94
CA VAL A 531 30.17 10.46 26.85
C VAL A 531 30.83 11.17 28.03
N PHE A 532 30.35 12.36 28.41
CA PHE A 532 30.87 13.09 29.57
C PHE A 532 30.65 12.33 30.88
N GLN A 533 29.47 11.76 31.10
CA GLN A 533 29.18 10.94 32.28
C GLN A 533 30.02 9.65 32.31
N ALA A 534 30.19 8.99 31.15
CA ALA A 534 31.03 7.80 31.05
C ALA A 534 32.51 8.11 31.35
N ALA A 535 33.02 9.25 30.89
CA ALA A 535 34.36 9.72 31.20
C ALA A 535 34.53 10.04 32.70
N ALA A 536 33.52 10.65 33.33
CA ALA A 536 33.52 10.94 34.77
C ALA A 536 33.46 9.66 35.64
N ALA A 537 32.85 8.58 35.13
CA ALA A 537 32.72 7.29 35.82
C ALA A 537 33.97 6.39 35.68
N GLY A 538 35.02 6.83 34.98
CA GLY A 538 36.26 6.06 34.81
C GLY A 538 36.13 4.81 33.93
N ALA A 539 35.05 4.69 33.15
CA ALA A 539 34.90 3.59 32.20
C ALA A 539 35.92 3.75 31.07
N VAL A 540 36.70 2.70 30.80
CA VAL A 540 37.67 2.65 29.70
C VAL A 540 36.91 2.85 28.40
N ALA A 541 37.03 4.05 27.84
CA ALA A 541 36.50 4.38 26.53
C ALA A 541 37.15 3.45 25.51
N GLY A 542 36.38 2.50 24.96
CA GLY A 542 36.72 1.92 23.68
C GLY A 542 36.61 3.02 22.62
N ASP A 543 37.76 3.42 22.06
CA ASP A 543 37.98 4.36 20.96
C ASP A 543 37.45 5.81 21.11
N ASP A 544 38.35 6.72 21.50
CA ASP A 544 38.63 8.09 20.99
C ASP A 544 37.50 9.09 20.63
N VAL A 545 36.27 8.96 21.14
CA VAL A 545 35.26 10.04 20.96
C VAL A 545 35.18 10.92 22.20
N SER A 546 35.68 12.16 22.09
CA SER A 546 35.57 13.18 23.15
C SER A 546 34.30 14.01 23.02
N ALA A 547 33.78 14.52 24.15
CA ALA A 547 32.66 15.46 24.15
C ALA A 547 32.93 16.70 23.29
N ARG A 548 34.20 17.14 23.20
CA ARG A 548 34.64 18.22 22.32
C ARG A 548 34.45 17.92 20.84
N ALA A 549 34.79 16.71 20.40
CA ALA A 549 34.62 16.30 19.00
C ALA A 549 33.14 16.27 18.59
N ILE A 550 32.26 15.77 19.47
CA ILE A 550 30.81 15.76 19.23
C ILE A 550 30.26 17.18 19.19
N LEU A 551 30.71 18.08 20.08
CA LEU A 551 30.28 19.48 20.05
C LEU A 551 30.76 20.22 18.80
N GLN A 552 31.97 19.93 18.29
CA GLN A 552 32.43 20.47 17.01
C GLN A 552 31.54 19.98 15.85
N PHE A 553 31.19 18.70 15.83
CA PHE A 553 30.24 18.14 14.86
C PHE A 553 28.84 18.79 14.95
N VAL A 554 28.37 19.07 16.18
CA VAL A 554 27.12 19.80 16.42
C VAL A 554 27.21 21.25 15.95
N HIS A 555 28.36 21.90 16.10
CA HIS A 555 28.60 23.25 15.60
C HIS A 555 28.45 23.31 14.08
N GLU A 556 29.05 22.36 13.35
CA GLU A 556 28.90 22.28 11.89
C GLU A 556 27.44 22.06 11.45
N MET A 557 26.65 21.33 12.25
CA MET A 557 25.21 21.16 12.01
C MET A 557 24.42 22.45 12.28
N ALA A 558 24.66 23.10 13.41
CA ALA A 558 23.98 24.33 13.81
C ALA A 558 24.27 25.47 12.83
N THR A 559 25.53 25.64 12.42
CA THR A 559 25.95 26.65 11.44
C THR A 559 25.33 26.39 10.06
N ALA A 560 25.23 25.13 9.63
CA ALA A 560 24.55 24.78 8.38
C ALA A 560 23.06 25.14 8.41
N MET A 561 22.37 24.91 9.54
CA MET A 561 20.96 25.29 9.70
C MET A 561 20.76 26.81 9.80
N ALA A 562 21.74 27.52 10.36
CA ALA A 562 21.75 28.97 10.47
C ALA A 562 22.22 29.67 9.19
N SER A 563 22.50 28.97 8.09
CA SER A 563 22.77 29.65 6.83
C SER A 563 21.53 30.40 6.31
N LYS A 564 21.74 31.60 5.76
CA LYS A 564 20.66 32.49 5.32
C LYS A 564 19.84 31.81 4.20
N VAL A 565 18.54 31.66 4.44
CA VAL A 565 17.55 31.32 3.41
C VAL A 565 16.40 32.29 3.56
N ASP A 566 16.05 32.98 2.48
CA ASP A 566 15.11 34.10 2.40
C ASP A 566 13.66 33.79 2.82
N ALA A 567 13.36 32.55 3.24
CA ALA A 567 11.98 32.06 3.28
C ALA A 567 11.31 32.08 4.67
N VAL A 568 12.05 32.12 5.79
CA VAL A 568 11.45 32.13 7.15
C VAL A 568 12.40 32.74 8.17
N GLU A 569 12.05 33.92 8.69
CA GLU A 569 12.57 34.40 9.97
C GLU A 569 11.94 33.54 11.07
N SER A 570 12.76 32.86 11.87
CA SER A 570 12.31 32.02 12.98
C SER A 570 13.36 32.02 14.08
N PRO A 571 12.98 32.02 15.37
CA PRO A 571 13.94 31.95 16.48
C PRO A 571 14.57 30.55 16.67
N VAL A 572 14.22 29.56 15.85
CA VAL A 572 14.71 28.17 15.98
C VAL A 572 16.24 28.06 15.91
N PRO A 573 16.96 28.68 14.95
CA PRO A 573 18.43 28.58 14.89
C PRO A 573 19.10 29.18 16.15
N VAL A 574 18.55 30.27 16.68
CA VAL A 574 19.00 30.85 17.96
C VAL A 574 18.84 29.83 19.08
N ASN A 575 17.65 29.24 19.23
CA ASN A 575 17.41 28.24 20.27
C ASN A 575 18.34 27.02 20.13
N VAL A 576 18.63 26.57 18.91
CA VAL A 576 19.58 25.47 18.66
C VAL A 576 20.95 25.79 19.24
N PHE A 577 21.51 26.98 18.94
CA PHE A 577 22.80 27.41 19.50
C PHE A 577 22.76 27.52 21.02
N LEU A 578 21.65 28.00 21.60
CA LEU A 578 21.48 28.08 23.05
C LEU A 578 21.44 26.70 23.72
N GLN A 579 20.76 25.71 23.13
CA GLN A 579 20.77 24.33 23.63
C GLN A 579 22.16 23.69 23.55
N CYS A 580 22.94 24.04 22.52
CA CYS A 580 24.34 23.64 22.41
C CYS A 580 25.20 24.29 23.50
N ALA A 581 25.01 25.59 23.77
CA ALA A 581 25.71 26.31 24.83
C ALA A 581 25.41 25.74 26.23
N LEU A 582 24.13 25.46 26.53
CA LEU A 582 23.72 24.83 27.78
C LEU A 582 24.32 23.43 27.96
N THR A 583 24.39 22.66 26.88
CA THR A 583 25.01 21.32 26.91
C THR A 583 26.52 21.42 27.12
N ALA A 584 27.19 22.36 26.46
CA ALA A 584 28.62 22.60 26.64
C ALA A 584 28.95 23.07 28.07
N ASP A 585 28.12 23.92 28.67
CA ASP A 585 28.25 24.35 30.07
C ASP A 585 28.12 23.16 31.04
N ARG A 586 27.14 22.29 30.83
CA ARG A 586 26.98 21.05 31.63
C ARG A 586 28.17 20.09 31.49
N CYS A 587 28.85 20.11 30.36
CA CYS A 587 30.07 19.34 30.12
C CYS A 587 31.35 20.06 30.60
N GLN A 588 31.23 21.20 31.30
CA GLN A 588 32.34 22.00 31.81
C GLN A 588 33.31 22.52 30.72
N LEU A 589 32.81 22.71 29.49
CA LEU A 589 33.59 23.22 28.35
C LEU A 589 33.28 24.70 28.12
N GLU A 590 33.81 25.55 29.00
CA GLU A 590 33.52 26.99 29.03
C GLU A 590 33.76 27.69 27.69
N GLY A 591 34.93 27.50 27.07
CA GLY A 591 35.28 28.19 25.83
C GLY A 591 34.30 27.89 24.68
N ILE A 592 33.84 26.65 24.59
CA ILE A 592 32.88 26.21 23.57
C ILE A 592 31.47 26.76 23.88
N ALA A 593 31.09 26.78 25.16
CA ALA A 593 29.82 27.35 25.59
C ALA A 593 29.73 28.85 25.28
N TYR A 594 30.82 29.59 25.52
CA TYR A 594 30.92 31.02 25.19
C TYR A 594 30.78 31.23 23.68
N GLU A 595 31.51 30.44 22.88
CA GLU A 595 31.45 30.53 21.42
C GLU A 595 30.03 30.29 20.89
N PHE A 596 29.37 29.21 21.31
CA PHE A 596 27.98 28.95 20.91
C PHE A 596 27.01 30.08 21.29
N PHE A 597 27.17 30.67 22.47
CA PHE A 597 26.34 31.78 22.90
C PHE A 597 26.61 33.04 22.06
N THR A 598 27.88 33.33 21.73
CA THR A 598 28.22 34.44 20.84
C THR A 598 27.71 34.23 19.41
N GLN A 599 27.71 33.00 18.90
CA GLN A 599 27.10 32.67 17.60
C GLN A 599 25.58 32.89 17.62
N ALA A 600 24.91 32.61 18.74
CA ALA A 600 23.48 32.94 18.90
C ALA A 600 23.23 34.45 18.79
N PHE A 601 24.12 35.30 19.31
CA PHE A 601 24.04 36.76 19.10
C PHE A 601 24.22 37.16 17.64
N VAL A 602 25.18 36.56 16.93
CA VAL A 602 25.40 36.85 15.50
C VAL A 602 24.16 36.49 14.69
N VAL A 603 23.57 35.33 14.94
CA VAL A 603 22.33 34.90 14.26
C VAL A 603 21.16 35.84 14.57
N TYR A 604 21.03 36.31 15.81
CA TYR A 604 20.03 37.29 16.20
C TYR A 604 20.20 38.61 15.42
N GLU A 605 21.43 39.12 15.30
CA GLU A 605 21.71 40.36 14.56
C GLU A 605 21.50 40.21 13.04
N ASP A 606 21.86 39.05 12.49
CA ASP A 606 21.90 38.84 11.03
C ASP A 606 20.59 38.37 10.42
N GLN A 607 19.71 37.70 11.17
CA GLN A 607 18.58 36.92 10.62
C GLN A 607 17.20 37.29 11.16
N LEU A 608 17.12 37.94 12.32
CA LEU A 608 15.83 38.30 12.93
C LEU A 608 15.56 39.78 12.70
N SER A 609 14.56 40.11 11.88
CA SER A 609 14.13 41.50 11.65
C SER A 609 12.78 41.81 12.34
N GLN A 610 11.91 40.79 12.48
CA GLN A 610 10.62 40.94 13.14
C GLN A 610 10.72 41.14 14.66
N SER A 611 10.17 42.24 15.16
CA SER A 611 10.20 42.63 16.58
C SER A 611 9.63 41.56 17.54
N VAL A 612 8.63 40.79 17.13
CA VAL A 612 8.03 39.73 17.99
C VAL A 612 8.99 38.55 18.13
N GLN A 613 9.67 38.17 17.05
CA GLN A 613 10.63 37.07 17.05
C GLN A 613 11.93 37.45 17.75
N GLN A 614 12.35 38.72 17.61
CA GLN A 614 13.47 39.28 18.36
C GLN A 614 13.20 39.23 19.87
N ALA A 615 12.00 39.62 20.32
CA ALA A 615 11.63 39.53 21.72
C ALA A 615 11.69 38.08 22.24
N ALA A 616 11.04 37.14 21.54
CA ALA A 616 11.07 35.73 21.90
C ALA A 616 12.49 35.13 21.90
N ALA A 617 13.34 35.52 20.96
CA ALA A 617 14.74 35.09 20.94
C ALA A 617 15.53 35.62 22.14
N LEU A 618 15.33 36.89 22.51
CA LEU A 618 15.99 37.48 23.69
C LEU A 618 15.51 36.85 24.99
N GLU A 619 14.22 36.52 25.13
CA GLU A 619 13.69 35.78 26.29
C GLU A 619 14.36 34.40 26.41
N LEU A 620 14.51 33.69 25.30
CA LEU A 620 15.21 32.40 25.28
C LEU A 620 16.70 32.54 25.66
N MET A 621 17.39 33.57 25.14
CA MET A 621 18.77 33.86 25.51
C MET A 621 18.91 34.18 27.00
N LEU A 622 17.98 34.96 27.55
CA LEU A 622 17.95 35.33 28.96
C LEU A 622 17.76 34.09 29.83
N GLY A 623 16.76 33.27 29.51
CA GLY A 623 16.53 31.99 30.17
C GLY A 623 17.76 31.09 30.11
N ALA A 624 18.39 30.94 28.94
CA ALA A 624 19.58 30.10 28.78
C ALA A 624 20.75 30.61 29.63
N LEU A 625 21.06 31.91 29.58
CA LEU A 625 22.17 32.50 30.32
C LEU A 625 21.98 32.37 31.84
N CYS A 626 20.76 32.54 32.34
CA CYS A 626 20.43 32.30 33.76
C CYS A 626 20.70 30.85 34.21
N HIS A 627 20.59 29.87 33.31
CA HIS A 627 20.79 28.45 33.61
C HIS A 627 22.24 27.96 33.45
N MET A 628 23.14 28.76 32.87
CA MET A 628 24.56 28.43 32.74
C MET A 628 25.28 28.62 34.09
N ARG A 629 25.92 27.57 34.62
CA ARG A 629 26.52 27.61 35.97
C ARG A 629 28.04 27.51 35.99
N HIS A 630 28.67 27.07 34.90
CA HIS A 630 30.10 26.75 34.89
C HIS A 630 30.94 27.78 34.11
N MET A 631 30.35 28.91 33.70
CA MET A 631 31.06 30.03 33.08
C MET A 631 31.83 30.85 34.11
N SER A 632 33.01 31.35 33.75
CA SER A 632 33.70 32.35 34.55
C SER A 632 32.89 33.64 34.64
N GLN A 633 33.04 34.34 35.77
CA GLN A 633 32.32 35.58 36.04
C GLN A 633 32.58 36.65 34.97
N ALA A 634 33.81 36.77 34.46
CA ALA A 634 34.16 37.76 33.44
C ALA A 634 33.45 37.51 32.10
N ASN A 635 33.42 36.26 31.63
CA ASN A 635 32.74 35.89 30.40
C ASN A 635 31.23 36.05 30.54
N TYR A 636 30.68 35.64 31.68
CA TYR A 636 29.26 35.79 31.99
C TYR A 636 28.81 37.25 32.02
N GLU A 637 29.54 38.13 32.72
CA GLU A 637 29.22 39.56 32.78
C GLU A 637 29.26 40.22 31.40
N THR A 638 30.18 39.79 30.54
CA THR A 638 30.29 40.30 29.16
C THR A 638 29.04 39.92 28.34
N LEU A 639 28.60 38.66 28.40
CA LEU A 639 27.39 38.20 27.73
C LEU A 639 26.13 38.86 28.30
N ALA A 640 26.02 38.97 29.64
CA ALA A 640 24.90 39.60 30.32
C ALA A 640 24.75 41.07 29.92
N THR A 641 25.85 41.83 29.94
CA THR A 641 25.86 43.24 29.54
C THR A 641 25.44 43.40 28.07
N LYS A 642 25.94 42.54 27.18
CA LYS A 642 25.58 42.57 25.75
C LYS A 642 24.10 42.23 25.53
N LEU A 643 23.57 41.23 26.24
CA LEU A 643 22.15 40.88 26.20
C LEU A 643 21.25 42.03 26.70
N THR A 644 21.63 42.68 27.80
CA THR A 644 20.92 43.86 28.32
C THR A 644 20.95 45.03 27.32
N GLN A 645 22.05 45.20 26.57
CA GLN A 645 22.10 46.20 25.50
C GLN A 645 21.14 45.88 24.35
N TYR A 646 20.97 44.62 23.98
CA TYR A 646 19.97 44.23 22.96
C TYR A 646 18.54 44.43 23.45
N ALA A 647 18.23 44.01 24.68
CA ALA A 647 16.94 44.28 25.31
C ALA A 647 16.63 45.79 25.32
N ALA A 648 17.63 46.62 25.64
CA ALA A 648 17.49 48.07 25.65
C ALA A 648 17.40 48.72 24.25
N LYS A 649 17.64 48.00 23.15
CA LYS A 649 17.51 48.50 21.77
C LYS A 649 16.22 48.05 21.08
N MET A 650 15.35 47.31 21.77
CA MET A 650 14.07 46.87 21.24
C MET A 650 13.16 48.05 20.83
N LEU A 651 12.50 47.92 19.68
CA LEU A 651 11.66 48.97 19.10
C LEU A 651 10.33 49.15 19.85
N LYS A 652 9.68 48.05 20.22
CA LYS A 652 8.42 48.06 20.98
C LYS A 652 8.70 48.34 22.45
N LYS A 653 8.21 49.48 22.95
CA LYS A 653 8.43 49.94 24.32
C LYS A 653 7.91 48.98 25.40
N LYS A 654 6.77 48.31 25.15
CA LYS A 654 6.20 47.29 26.03
C LYS A 654 7.17 46.12 26.24
N ASP A 655 7.59 45.49 25.14
CA ASP A 655 8.53 44.37 25.15
C ASP A 655 9.91 44.81 25.67
N GLN A 656 10.35 46.03 25.32
CA GLN A 656 11.60 46.63 25.80
C GLN A 656 11.63 46.76 27.33
N SER A 657 10.55 47.24 27.95
CA SER A 657 10.46 47.40 29.40
C SER A 657 10.48 46.04 30.11
N GLY A 658 9.67 45.09 29.65
CA GLY A 658 9.62 43.73 30.21
C GLY A 658 10.95 42.97 30.10
N LEU A 659 11.61 43.01 28.93
CA LEU A 659 12.91 42.37 28.73
C LEU A 659 14.02 42.99 29.59
N VAL A 660 14.02 44.32 29.75
CA VAL A 660 15.00 45.01 30.61
C VAL A 660 14.75 44.69 32.09
N ALA A 661 13.49 44.57 32.52
CA ALA A 661 13.17 44.08 33.86
C ALA A 661 13.67 42.65 34.05
N GLY A 662 13.40 41.75 33.10
CA GLY A 662 13.91 40.38 33.14
C GLY A 662 15.45 40.30 33.18
N CYS A 663 16.16 41.23 32.53
CA CYS A 663 17.63 41.29 32.57
C CYS A 663 18.19 41.48 33.99
N ALA A 664 17.39 41.97 34.94
CA ALA A 664 17.77 42.05 36.34
C ALA A 664 18.14 40.67 36.91
N HIS A 665 17.49 39.58 36.43
CA HIS A 665 17.77 38.22 36.90
C HIS A 665 19.18 37.75 36.53
N LEU A 666 19.75 38.28 35.43
CA LEU A 666 21.10 37.92 35.00
C LEU A 666 22.14 38.34 36.05
N PHE A 667 21.92 39.46 36.73
CA PHE A 667 22.84 40.02 37.71
C PHE A 667 22.59 39.52 39.14
N TRP A 668 21.58 38.65 39.33
CA TRP A 668 21.16 38.14 40.62
C TRP A 668 21.25 36.61 40.72
N ARG A 669 22.42 36.11 41.14
CA ARG A 669 22.69 34.67 41.31
C ARG A 669 22.75 34.27 42.78
N LYS A 670 21.64 33.73 43.32
CA LYS A 670 21.56 33.27 44.71
C LYS A 670 22.58 32.17 45.09
N SER A 671 23.04 31.38 44.12
CA SER A 671 23.91 30.22 44.36
C SER A 671 25.40 30.55 44.56
N GLU A 672 25.86 31.75 44.19
CA GLU A 672 27.29 32.11 44.17
C GLU A 672 27.64 33.24 45.16
N GLY A 673 26.66 33.77 45.91
CA GLY A 673 26.89 34.79 46.94
C GLY A 673 27.32 36.17 46.45
N VAL A 674 27.45 36.37 45.13
CA VAL A 674 27.85 37.64 44.49
C VAL A 674 26.74 38.10 43.54
N GLY A 675 25.68 38.66 44.10
CA GLY A 675 24.68 39.40 43.32
C GLY A 675 25.10 40.85 43.19
N HIS A 676 25.18 41.38 41.96
CA HIS A 676 25.46 42.80 41.73
C HIS A 676 24.17 43.61 41.91
N GLY A 677 23.73 43.82 43.14
CA GLY A 677 22.44 44.45 43.45
C GLY A 677 22.30 45.89 42.92
N VAL A 678 23.41 46.60 42.71
CA VAL A 678 23.43 47.89 42.01
C VAL A 678 22.94 47.76 40.57
N ARG A 679 23.43 46.76 39.81
CA ARG A 679 23.01 46.53 38.42
C ARG A 679 21.56 46.06 38.32
N VAL A 680 21.09 45.30 39.32
CA VAL A 680 19.67 44.89 39.45
C VAL A 680 18.79 46.15 39.57
N LEU A 681 19.12 47.05 40.49
CA LEU A 681 18.38 48.31 40.68
C LEU A 681 18.43 49.19 39.42
N GLU A 682 19.59 49.30 38.75
CA GLU A 682 19.72 50.04 37.49
C GLU A 682 18.80 49.48 36.39
N CYS A 683 18.70 48.15 36.25
CA CYS A 683 17.81 47.51 35.28
C CYS A 683 16.34 47.82 35.59
N LEU A 684 15.94 47.67 36.86
CA LEU A 684 14.56 47.94 37.29
C LEU A 684 14.17 49.42 37.15
N GLN A 685 15.05 50.34 37.50
CA GLN A 685 14.82 51.79 37.31
C GLN A 685 14.76 52.15 35.83
N ARG A 686 15.58 51.52 34.98
CA ARG A 686 15.55 51.72 33.54
C ARG A 686 14.29 51.14 32.92
N ALA A 687 13.82 49.97 33.36
CA ALA A 687 12.55 49.38 32.93
C ALA A 687 11.37 50.28 33.25
N LEU A 688 11.34 50.86 34.46
CA LEU A 688 10.31 51.81 34.90
C LEU A 688 10.29 53.07 34.03
N LYS A 689 11.46 53.69 33.80
CA LYS A 689 11.58 54.86 32.89
C LYS A 689 11.11 54.55 31.48
N ILE A 690 11.32 53.32 30.99
CA ILE A 690 10.85 52.91 29.66
C ILE A 690 9.33 52.72 29.67
N ALA A 691 8.76 52.13 30.73
CA ALA A 691 7.31 51.97 30.90
C ALA A 691 6.59 53.33 30.92
N ASP A 692 7.16 54.35 31.56
CA ASP A 692 6.63 55.73 31.55
C ASP A 692 6.50 56.32 30.13
N THR A 693 7.32 55.87 29.19
CA THR A 693 7.32 56.39 27.80
C THR A 693 6.31 55.70 26.86
N VAL A 694 5.57 54.69 27.33
CA VAL A 694 4.68 53.84 26.50
C VAL A 694 3.41 54.55 26.01
N GLY A 695 3.06 55.73 26.54
CA GLY A 695 1.96 56.56 26.03
C GLY A 695 0.56 55.96 26.24
N ALA A 696 -0.38 56.23 25.33
CA ALA A 696 -1.83 55.97 25.46
C ALA A 696 -2.27 54.48 25.53
N SER A 697 -1.34 53.53 25.52
CA SER A 697 -1.59 52.12 25.85
C SER A 697 -1.21 51.93 27.31
N SER A 698 -2.20 51.91 28.21
CA SER A 698 -2.05 52.01 29.66
C SER A 698 -0.74 51.40 30.21
N PRO A 699 0.23 52.22 30.68
CA PRO A 699 1.48 51.72 31.25
C PRO A 699 1.29 51.02 32.60
N VAL A 700 0.07 51.11 33.16
CA VAL A 700 -0.25 50.60 34.51
C VAL A 700 -0.06 49.10 34.62
N GLY A 701 -0.40 48.33 33.58
CA GLY A 701 -0.14 46.88 33.57
C GLY A 701 1.35 46.56 33.74
N LEU A 702 2.22 47.27 33.02
CA LEU A 702 3.68 47.09 33.12
C LEU A 702 4.23 47.54 34.47
N PHE A 703 3.67 48.58 35.08
CA PHE A 703 4.08 48.99 36.43
C PHE A 703 3.75 47.92 37.48
N VAL A 704 2.60 47.23 37.34
CA VAL A 704 2.25 46.09 38.20
C VAL A 704 3.22 44.93 37.98
N ASP A 705 3.54 44.59 36.72
CA ASP A 705 4.53 43.54 36.42
C ASP A 705 5.93 43.88 36.97
N ILE A 706 6.35 45.15 36.85
CA ILE A 706 7.61 45.63 37.43
C ILE A 706 7.54 45.60 38.97
N LEU A 707 6.39 45.91 39.57
CA LEU A 707 6.21 45.81 41.03
C LEU A 707 6.43 44.37 41.51
N ASP A 708 5.92 43.38 40.79
CA ASP A 708 6.14 41.97 41.10
C ASP A 708 7.63 41.61 41.05
N GLU A 709 8.38 42.14 40.07
CA GLU A 709 9.84 41.99 40.01
C GLU A 709 10.54 42.66 41.19
N TYR A 710 10.17 43.90 41.55
CA TYR A 710 10.70 44.58 42.75
C TYR A 710 10.43 43.76 44.02
N LEU A 711 9.25 43.17 44.15
CA LEU A 711 8.90 42.30 45.27
C LEU A 711 9.75 41.04 45.30
N TYR A 712 10.02 40.41 44.16
CA TYR A 712 10.90 39.23 44.07
C TYR A 712 12.30 39.51 44.65
N TYR A 713 12.91 40.64 44.28
CA TYR A 713 14.23 41.05 44.78
C TYR A 713 14.19 41.49 46.24
N PHE A 714 13.15 42.23 46.63
CA PHE A 714 12.94 42.65 48.01
C PHE A 714 12.83 41.46 48.97
N LEU A 715 12.02 40.44 48.61
CA LEU A 715 11.93 39.17 49.33
C LEU A 715 13.23 38.36 49.27
N GLY A 716 14.00 38.53 48.19
CA GLY A 716 15.35 38.01 48.05
C GLY A 716 16.40 38.65 48.98
N ARG A 717 16.03 39.65 49.78
CA ARG A 717 16.92 40.42 50.69
C ARG A 717 18.11 41.09 49.96
N THR A 718 17.87 41.60 48.75
CA THR A 718 18.82 42.51 48.08
C THR A 718 18.99 43.81 48.88
N PRO A 719 20.18 44.20 49.34
CA PRO A 719 20.36 45.39 50.17
C PRO A 719 20.06 46.72 49.45
N GLU A 720 20.20 46.76 48.13
CA GLU A 720 20.01 47.96 47.31
C GLU A 720 18.54 48.24 46.95
N VAL A 721 17.68 47.21 46.93
CA VAL A 721 16.24 47.38 46.71
C VAL A 721 15.57 47.68 48.05
N THR A 722 15.39 48.96 48.34
CA THR A 722 14.81 49.41 49.62
C THR A 722 13.28 49.44 49.58
N LYS A 723 12.67 49.38 50.77
CA LYS A 723 11.22 49.54 50.98
C LYS A 723 10.66 50.82 50.34
N GLN A 724 11.47 51.87 50.23
CA GLN A 724 11.08 53.16 49.64
C GLN A 724 10.70 53.01 48.17
N TYR A 725 11.42 52.20 47.40
CA TYR A 725 11.12 51.97 45.98
C TYR A 725 9.82 51.20 45.77
N VAL A 726 9.57 50.17 46.60
CA VAL A 726 8.33 49.37 46.56
C VAL A 726 7.11 50.24 46.92
N VAL A 727 7.20 50.99 48.03
CA VAL A 727 6.11 51.89 48.46
C VAL A 727 5.88 53.01 47.45
N GLY A 728 6.93 53.56 46.86
CA GLY A 728 6.84 54.58 45.81
C GLY A 728 6.14 54.05 44.56
N LEU A 729 6.43 52.82 44.14
CA LEU A 729 5.81 52.20 42.97
C LEU A 729 4.32 51.85 43.21
N ILE A 730 3.96 51.39 44.41
CA ILE A 730 2.57 51.19 44.84
C ILE A 730 1.77 52.50 44.75
N ALA A 731 2.34 53.60 45.25
CA ALA A 731 1.71 54.92 45.17
C ALA A 731 1.53 55.38 43.71
N LEU A 732 2.55 55.17 42.88
CA LEU A 732 2.53 55.51 41.45
C LEU A 732 1.46 54.72 40.68
N ILE A 733 1.37 53.40 40.90
CA ILE A 733 0.34 52.54 40.28
C ILE A 733 -1.06 53.02 40.67
N LYS A 734 -1.28 53.34 41.95
CA LYS A 734 -2.58 53.81 42.44
C LYS A 734 -3.01 55.11 41.74
N GLU A 735 -2.10 56.08 41.63
CA GLU A 735 -2.37 57.36 40.96
C GLU A 735 -2.72 57.16 39.47
N HIS A 736 -1.97 56.33 38.75
CA HIS A 736 -2.24 56.07 37.34
C HIS A 736 -3.49 55.19 37.10
N LEU A 737 -3.82 54.29 38.02
CA LEU A 737 -5.06 53.48 37.97
C LEU A 737 -6.31 54.35 38.17
N GLU A 738 -6.23 55.35 39.05
CA GLU A 738 -7.33 56.31 39.29
C GLU A 738 -7.60 57.19 38.05
N ASN A 739 -6.54 57.51 37.28
CA ASN A 739 -6.60 58.33 36.07
C ASN A 739 -6.95 57.56 34.78
N MET A 740 -7.08 56.22 34.83
CA MET A 740 -7.34 55.38 33.65
C MET A 740 -8.84 55.35 33.30
N GLU A 741 -9.21 55.42 32.02
CA GLU A 741 -10.61 55.33 31.60
C GLU A 741 -11.24 53.95 31.95
N PRO A 742 -12.54 53.89 32.31
CA PRO A 742 -13.21 52.64 32.64
C PRO A 742 -13.36 51.74 31.40
N GLY A 743 -12.75 50.56 31.45
CA GLY A 743 -12.78 49.56 30.37
C GLY A 743 -12.36 48.17 30.86
N ALA A 744 -12.40 47.17 29.96
CA ALA A 744 -12.03 45.79 30.27
C ALA A 744 -10.57 45.67 30.76
N GLU A 745 -9.63 46.37 30.11
CA GLU A 745 -8.20 46.39 30.50
C GLU A 745 -7.98 46.96 31.91
N ARG A 746 -8.78 47.96 32.33
CA ARG A 746 -8.70 48.52 33.69
C ARG A 746 -9.10 47.49 34.74
N SER A 747 -10.20 46.77 34.49
CA SER A 747 -10.71 45.73 35.40
C SER A 747 -9.71 44.60 35.59
N GLU A 748 -9.00 44.19 34.53
CA GLU A 748 -7.96 43.16 34.59
C GLU A 748 -6.73 43.63 35.38
N VAL A 749 -6.22 44.83 35.10
CA VAL A 749 -5.06 45.40 35.81
C VAL A 749 -5.38 45.67 37.29
N GLU A 750 -6.59 46.16 37.59
CA GLU A 750 -7.04 46.38 38.96
C GLU A 750 -7.18 45.06 39.74
N ALA A 751 -7.67 44.00 39.10
CA ALA A 751 -7.70 42.67 39.68
C ALA A 751 -6.29 42.13 39.95
N HIS A 752 -5.36 42.29 38.99
CA HIS A 752 -3.96 41.90 39.15
C HIS A 752 -3.31 42.63 40.33
N TYR A 753 -3.39 43.97 40.33
CA TYR A 753 -2.84 44.81 41.39
C TYR A 753 -3.42 44.48 42.78
N ARG A 754 -4.74 44.27 42.87
CA ARG A 754 -5.40 43.87 44.12
C ARG A 754 -4.89 42.52 44.64
N ASN A 755 -4.60 41.57 43.75
CA ASN A 755 -4.03 40.29 44.13
C ASN A 755 -2.58 40.44 44.60
N THR A 756 -1.76 41.26 43.94
CA THR A 756 -0.39 41.59 44.38
C THR A 756 -0.40 42.26 45.77
N LEU A 757 -1.32 43.19 46.04
CA LEU A 757 -1.46 43.80 47.37
C LEU A 757 -1.85 42.79 48.46
N LYS A 758 -2.77 41.86 48.17
CA LYS A 758 -3.08 40.77 49.10
C LYS A 758 -1.87 39.88 49.34
N TYR A 759 -1.08 39.59 48.30
CA TYR A 759 0.13 38.80 48.45
C TYR A 759 1.14 39.50 49.38
N ILE A 760 1.36 40.80 49.19
CA ILE A 760 2.15 41.64 50.10
C ILE A 760 1.66 41.52 51.55
N GLU A 761 0.34 41.54 51.80
CA GLU A 761 -0.22 41.37 53.16
C GLU A 761 0.02 39.97 53.77
N THR A 762 0.17 38.94 52.93
CA THR A 762 0.40 37.56 53.40
C THR A 762 1.86 37.21 53.65
N VAL A 763 2.81 37.95 53.05
CA VAL A 763 4.24 37.66 53.19
C VAL A 763 4.78 38.42 54.40
N GLU A 764 5.30 37.69 55.40
CA GLU A 764 6.01 38.29 56.52
C GLU A 764 7.29 38.97 56.01
N PHE A 765 7.30 40.30 56.01
CA PHE A 765 8.40 41.16 55.57
C PHE A 765 9.57 41.25 56.55
#